data_AF-A0A0G4IPN3-F1
#
_entry.id   AF-A0A0G4IPN3-F1
#
_cell.length_a   1.000
_cell.length_b   1.000
_cell.length_c   1.000
_cell.angle_alpha   90.00
_cell.angle_beta   90.00
_cell.angle_gamma   90.00
#
_symmetry.space_group_name_H-M   'P 1'
#
loop_
_entity.id
_entity.type
_entity.pdbx_description
1 polymer ?
#
loop_
_entity_poly.entity_id
_entity_poly.type
_entity_poly.pdbx_seq_one_letter_code
_entity_poly.pdbx_strand_id
1 'polypeptide(L)'
;MRRPLDKLRIAVIGQCHGEIERVYNRILKYEQRHRRRVHLLLFCGSFLAARNRTDLLQVHRPDRYTSKQSFYKFYKSEIRPKMPAIVIGGSHEASNYLFEMSYWGGFIAPMIYYLGSSGCVQFGNLRIAGVGGMYNPVQYDRGYHEAFPLSKSDVKDFPATRHYEVSKGLALSGKIDLFMSYEWPSAIIGCIEEKEAVFQHRPSLGAKAEANKLGNPHFDQLLHKHKPAFWVSGAFHTRARGCYMHDDGEQTIFHSLPKVEKQEDSFEIIEVPFSGDPVLRYDPEWLAILRLTTPLLSSKKINCPRITDDQLNPDLIRQEVENIHEEFDGDFRIPLVCDKTVMPYKTIQHMRLTLPTKRRALWEQLKLELLPQTASLLARLNVDDPFSDKRDITNVTPRPVKQSIPSEPLFDNMGPAPPPPLAELVPDVDPEIPLQYRSATPMDAKKLEELKKNRRRLSAKAPSGSGLLIVQLLHDWRLTMDGAGVLQVGVTGCVHGELDRVYERLAQIEERREQRADLLLVCGDFQACRTPGDLQQMSCPEKYRDMHSFYKYVCAPYYSGQRTAPVLTILIGGNHEASNYNFELYFGGWVAPNMYYLGNSGCVRYRGLRIAGISGVYYPDNFNAGYQEDFPLQGRHIRSIYHTRQCEIFKLMQLTGTADVFMSHDWPQRVTQWGDRAALIAKKPHLEKDIATGVLGNPYLPDIMDRLQPNYWFSAHLHCRFDARVPHGDRVTSFMSYDKPGPNRKFMDMHPVPVDAPSDAPLCYDPEWLAIQRLTAPHLSVDAIAPLLSDEVVSPDAIAEETQRIRNEFGDEPPVPANFTATVPPYTPGRRRRQLSTVEPLPAPLELNPQTYTFMKRFGIADPFHSKWPAYKNASLSGRNVNVSRHLMSTLATSSIRLLARR
;
A
#
# COMPACT_ATOMS: atom_id res chain seq x y z
N MET A 1 0.46 4.46 36.99
CA MET A 1 1.29 5.68 36.83
C MET A 1 2.41 5.37 35.84
N ARG A 2 2.48 6.06 34.70
CA ARG A 2 3.61 5.93 33.76
C ARG A 2 4.83 6.60 34.38
N ARG A 3 6.01 5.97 34.31
CA ARG A 3 7.26 6.63 34.71
C ARG A 3 7.44 7.90 33.85
N PRO A 4 7.85 9.04 34.44
CA PRO A 4 8.16 10.24 33.68
C PRO A 4 9.24 9.94 32.64
N LEU A 5 9.10 10.52 31.44
CA LEU A 5 10.07 10.37 30.37
C LEU A 5 11.33 11.19 30.74
N ASP A 6 12.47 10.53 30.89
CA ASP A 6 13.76 11.15 31.24
C ASP A 6 14.62 11.47 30.00
N LYS A 7 14.33 10.81 28.87
CA LYS A 7 15.02 11.01 27.59
C LYS A 7 14.06 11.01 26.41
N LEU A 8 14.28 11.93 25.48
CA LEU A 8 13.67 11.89 24.15
C LEU A 8 14.55 11.13 23.17
N ARG A 9 13.93 10.17 22.47
CA ARG A 9 14.49 9.56 21.25
C ARG A 9 14.02 10.32 20.04
N ILE A 10 14.96 10.97 19.36
CA ILE A 10 14.72 11.75 18.16
C ILE A 10 15.34 10.99 16.99
N ALA A 11 14.53 10.75 15.96
CA ALA A 11 15.01 10.17 14.72
C ALA A 11 15.39 11.29 13.75
N VAL A 12 16.67 11.33 13.38
CA VAL A 12 17.24 12.27 12.42
C VAL A 12 17.24 11.61 11.04
N ILE A 13 16.62 12.27 10.06
CA ILE A 13 16.47 11.77 8.71
C ILE A 13 17.16 12.74 7.75
N GLY A 14 17.99 12.17 6.88
CA GLY A 14 18.60 12.91 5.77
C GLY A 14 17.56 13.22 4.70
N GLN A 15 17.86 12.87 3.46
CA GLN A 15 17.04 13.29 2.32
C GLN A 15 16.01 12.26 1.93
N CYS A 16 14.73 12.64 2.04
CA CYS A 16 13.59 11.75 1.82
C CYS A 16 13.19 11.59 0.34
N HIS A 17 13.38 12.65 -0.46
CA HIS A 17 12.98 12.73 -1.88
C HIS A 17 11.52 12.30 -2.13
N GLY A 18 10.63 12.64 -1.19
CA GLY A 18 9.21 12.30 -1.22
C GLY A 18 8.81 10.96 -0.59
N GLU A 19 9.74 10.10 -0.16
CA GLU A 19 9.46 8.76 0.39
C GLU A 19 9.05 8.78 1.89
N ILE A 20 8.18 9.71 2.30
CA ILE A 20 7.87 10.01 3.70
C ILE A 20 7.21 8.82 4.39
N GLU A 21 6.28 8.15 3.72
CA GLU A 21 5.61 6.94 4.20
C GLU A 21 6.62 5.82 4.50
N ARG A 22 7.67 5.69 3.67
CA ARG A 22 8.72 4.71 3.92
C ARG A 22 9.49 5.03 5.19
N VAL A 23 9.79 6.30 5.45
CA VAL A 23 10.47 6.73 6.67
C VAL A 23 9.63 6.38 7.90
N TYR A 24 8.36 6.77 7.94
CA TYR A 24 7.47 6.41 9.06
C TYR A 24 7.37 4.89 9.28
N ASN A 25 7.21 4.11 8.21
CA ASN A 25 7.17 2.65 8.31
C ASN A 25 8.47 2.04 8.85
N ARG A 26 9.63 2.64 8.56
CA ARG A 26 10.92 2.20 9.10
C ARG A 26 11.07 2.53 10.57
N ILE A 27 10.60 3.69 10.99
CA ILE A 27 10.59 4.09 12.40
C ILE A 27 9.70 3.15 13.21
N LEU A 28 8.49 2.84 12.72
CA LEU A 28 7.61 1.88 13.39
C LEU A 28 8.24 0.48 13.53
N LYS A 29 8.94 0.00 12.48
CA LYS A 29 9.70 -1.26 12.55
C LYS A 29 10.85 -1.20 13.56
N TYR A 30 11.54 -0.06 13.64
CA TYR A 30 12.57 0.16 14.65
C TYR A 30 11.97 0.11 16.07
N GLU A 31 10.86 0.80 16.31
CA GLU A 31 10.17 0.78 17.61
C GLU A 31 9.77 -0.65 18.00
N GLN A 32 9.21 -1.41 17.05
CA GLN A 32 8.83 -2.81 17.26
C GLN A 32 10.03 -3.70 17.57
N ARG A 33 11.12 -3.56 16.82
CA ARG A 33 12.34 -4.39 16.96
C ARG A 33 13.09 -4.10 18.24
N HIS A 34 13.22 -2.82 18.61
CA HIS A 34 14.04 -2.39 19.74
C HIS A 34 13.23 -2.16 21.01
N ARG A 35 11.90 -2.25 20.95
CA ARG A 35 10.96 -1.90 22.03
C ARG A 35 11.25 -0.52 22.62
N ARG A 36 11.65 0.42 21.75
CA ARG A 36 12.04 1.78 22.10
C ARG A 36 11.23 2.75 21.27
N ARG A 37 10.40 3.55 21.94
CA ARG A 37 9.59 4.58 21.30
C ARG A 37 10.47 5.73 20.79
N VAL A 38 10.21 6.19 19.57
CA VAL A 38 10.70 7.41 18.94
C VAL A 38 9.64 8.50 19.12
N HIS A 39 10.07 9.67 19.56
CA HIS A 39 9.17 10.73 20.04
C HIS A 39 9.04 11.89 19.05
N LEU A 40 10.08 12.12 18.23
CA LEU A 40 10.16 13.22 17.28
C LEU A 40 10.96 12.79 16.05
N LEU A 41 10.55 13.26 14.87
CA LEU A 41 11.26 13.09 13.61
C LEU A 41 11.82 14.43 13.13
N LEU A 42 13.08 14.45 12.70
CA LEU A 42 13.73 15.63 12.13
C LEU A 42 14.13 15.35 10.68
N PHE A 43 13.49 16.01 9.72
CA PHE A 43 13.80 15.88 8.29
C PHE A 43 14.71 17.02 7.84
N CYS A 44 15.98 16.70 7.56
CA CYS A 44 17.00 17.63 7.09
C CYS A 44 16.90 17.88 5.57
N GLY A 45 15.71 18.22 5.09
CA GLY A 45 15.42 18.69 3.73
C GLY A 45 15.25 17.64 2.63
N SER A 46 14.92 18.14 1.43
CA SER A 46 14.46 17.33 0.29
C SER A 46 13.26 16.46 0.69
N PHE A 47 12.35 17.04 1.47
CA PHE A 47 11.13 16.40 1.96
C PHE A 47 10.13 16.19 0.83
N LEU A 48 10.08 17.16 -0.10
CA LEU A 48 9.24 17.19 -1.29
C LEU A 48 7.76 17.21 -0.87
N ALA A 49 7.28 18.37 -0.43
CA ALA A 49 5.91 18.59 0.05
C ALA A 49 4.88 18.90 -1.05
N ALA A 50 4.80 18.12 -2.13
CA ALA A 50 3.84 18.40 -3.22
C ALA A 50 2.45 17.81 -2.94
N ARG A 51 1.45 18.69 -2.87
CA ARG A 51 0.03 18.35 -2.62
C ARG A 51 -0.64 17.80 -3.88
N ASN A 52 -0.30 18.41 -5.03
CA ASN A 52 -0.87 18.11 -6.34
C ASN A 52 0.14 18.30 -7.49
N ARG A 53 -0.34 18.19 -8.73
CA ARG A 53 0.48 18.22 -9.95
C ARG A 53 1.14 19.57 -10.18
N THR A 54 0.44 20.61 -9.82
CA THR A 54 0.86 21.97 -10.04
C THR A 54 2.07 22.29 -9.17
N ASP A 55 2.07 21.83 -7.92
CA ASP A 55 3.24 21.87 -7.03
C ASP A 55 4.44 21.12 -7.65
N LEU A 56 4.21 19.95 -8.27
CA LEU A 56 5.29 19.20 -8.91
C LEU A 56 5.89 19.87 -10.15
N LEU A 57 5.19 20.80 -10.78
CA LEU A 57 5.78 21.60 -11.86
C LEU A 57 6.78 22.64 -11.32
N GLN A 58 6.67 22.98 -10.03
CA GLN A 58 7.45 24.00 -9.31
C GLN A 58 8.64 23.43 -8.52
N VAL A 59 9.12 22.24 -8.90
CA VAL A 59 10.25 21.58 -8.23
C VAL A 59 11.37 21.32 -9.22
N HIS A 60 12.59 21.70 -8.86
CA HIS A 60 13.78 21.27 -9.58
C HIS A 60 14.10 19.84 -9.16
N ARG A 61 13.71 18.81 -9.92
CA ARG A 61 14.00 17.41 -9.58
C ARG A 61 14.18 16.51 -10.80
N PRO A 62 14.91 15.39 -10.67
CA PRO A 62 14.85 14.30 -11.63
C PRO A 62 13.49 13.58 -11.61
N ASP A 63 13.02 13.12 -12.77
CA ASP A 63 11.72 12.46 -12.94
C ASP A 63 11.51 11.24 -12.03
N ARG A 64 12.59 10.56 -11.64
CA ARG A 64 12.53 9.38 -10.76
C ARG A 64 11.89 9.66 -9.39
N TYR A 65 11.98 10.90 -8.89
CA TYR A 65 11.41 11.28 -7.59
C TYR A 65 9.90 11.57 -7.69
N THR A 66 9.39 11.93 -8.87
CA THR A 66 7.94 12.09 -9.12
C THR A 66 7.17 10.84 -8.75
N SER A 67 7.72 9.65 -9.02
CA SER A 67 7.02 8.39 -8.75
C SER A 67 7.14 7.83 -7.35
N LYS A 68 7.85 8.52 -6.46
CA LYS A 68 8.19 8.04 -5.13
C LYS A 68 7.48 8.80 -4.02
N GLN A 69 6.72 9.83 -4.40
CA GLN A 69 6.24 10.80 -3.45
C GLN A 69 4.97 10.37 -2.74
N SER A 70 4.98 10.43 -1.43
CA SER A 70 3.86 10.05 -0.56
C SER A 70 3.27 11.22 0.22
N PHE A 71 3.79 12.45 0.09
CA PHE A 71 3.34 13.61 0.88
C PHE A 71 1.83 13.86 0.77
N TYR A 72 1.26 13.78 -0.44
CA TYR A 72 -0.17 14.00 -0.68
C TYR A 72 -1.07 13.10 0.17
N LYS A 73 -0.60 11.89 0.56
CA LYS A 73 -1.35 10.98 1.45
C LYS A 73 -1.47 11.55 2.86
N PHE A 74 -0.40 12.16 3.38
CA PHE A 74 -0.39 12.86 4.67
C PHE A 74 -1.25 14.12 4.62
N TYR A 75 -1.10 14.92 3.55
CA TYR A 75 -1.92 16.10 3.33
C TYR A 75 -3.41 15.78 3.24
N LYS A 76 -3.79 14.63 2.69
CA LYS A 76 -5.18 14.14 2.66
C LYS A 76 -5.67 13.53 3.98
N SER A 77 -4.78 13.25 4.92
CA SER A 77 -5.06 12.42 6.09
C SER A 77 -5.37 10.95 5.76
N GLU A 78 -4.96 10.43 4.60
CA GLU A 78 -4.96 8.99 4.29
C GLU A 78 -3.94 8.25 5.17
N ILE A 79 -2.82 8.91 5.49
CA ILE A 79 -1.84 8.45 6.46
C ILE A 79 -1.80 9.46 7.60
N ARG A 80 -2.03 8.97 8.83
CA ARG A 80 -1.88 9.77 10.06
C ARG A 80 -0.52 9.47 10.69
N PRO A 81 0.37 10.47 10.85
CA PRO A 81 1.61 10.31 11.59
C PRO A 81 1.36 9.78 13.01
N LYS A 82 2.25 8.90 13.49
CA LYS A 82 2.21 8.38 14.87
C LYS A 82 3.07 9.19 15.85
N MET A 83 3.93 10.05 15.33
CA MET A 83 4.80 10.96 16.06
C MET A 83 4.96 12.25 15.26
N PRO A 84 5.18 13.40 15.92
CA PRO A 84 5.41 14.66 15.23
C PRO A 84 6.70 14.66 14.42
N ALA A 85 6.71 15.45 13.35
CA ALA A 85 7.89 15.71 12.53
C ALA A 85 8.15 17.21 12.36
N ILE A 86 9.41 17.60 12.45
CA ILE A 86 9.90 18.93 12.07
C ILE A 86 10.69 18.80 10.76
N VAL A 87 10.42 19.70 9.82
CA VAL A 87 10.98 19.68 8.47
C VAL A 87 11.62 21.04 8.16
N ILE A 88 12.82 21.01 7.57
CA ILE A 88 13.44 22.18 6.92
C ILE A 88 13.47 21.98 5.39
N GLY A 89 13.58 23.05 4.61
CA GLY A 89 13.62 22.98 3.16
C GLY A 89 14.97 22.49 2.61
N GLY A 90 14.96 21.70 1.53
CA GLY A 90 16.18 21.30 0.80
C GLY A 90 16.15 21.67 -0.69
N SER A 91 16.89 20.93 -1.52
CA SER A 91 17.03 21.24 -2.96
C SER A 91 15.87 20.75 -3.84
N HIS A 92 15.09 19.80 -3.34
CA HIS A 92 13.97 19.19 -4.08
C HIS A 92 12.65 19.42 -3.33
N GLU A 93 12.17 20.66 -3.32
CA GLU A 93 10.94 21.03 -2.63
C GLU A 93 9.85 21.54 -3.55
N ALA A 94 8.59 21.33 -3.13
CA ALA A 94 7.44 22.06 -3.66
C ALA A 94 7.50 23.51 -3.19
N SER A 95 8.41 24.28 -3.80
CA SER A 95 8.76 25.64 -3.41
C SER A 95 7.56 26.56 -3.35
N ASN A 96 6.59 26.40 -4.23
CA ASN A 96 5.35 27.17 -4.19
C ASN A 96 4.56 26.90 -2.90
N TYR A 97 4.34 25.63 -2.52
CA TYR A 97 3.61 25.32 -1.30
C TYR A 97 4.39 25.73 -0.05
N LEU A 98 5.68 25.38 0.04
CA LEU A 98 6.48 25.76 1.20
C LEU A 98 6.57 27.29 1.34
N PHE A 99 6.54 28.04 0.24
CA PHE A 99 6.59 29.51 0.29
C PHE A 99 5.32 30.18 0.82
N GLU A 100 4.17 29.50 0.77
CA GLU A 100 2.98 29.91 1.51
C GLU A 100 3.30 30.03 3.04
N MET A 101 4.34 29.33 3.52
CA MET A 101 4.81 29.30 4.92
C MET A 101 6.29 29.67 5.11
N SER A 102 7.02 30.08 4.06
CA SER A 102 8.50 30.13 4.08
C SER A 102 9.10 31.00 5.16
N TYR A 103 8.43 32.06 5.58
CA TYR A 103 8.97 32.94 6.60
C TYR A 103 8.49 32.63 8.01
N TRP A 104 7.34 31.95 8.13
CA TRP A 104 6.58 31.83 9.38
C TRP A 104 6.61 30.43 9.98
N GLY A 105 6.91 29.42 9.15
CA GLY A 105 6.66 28.03 9.48
C GLY A 105 5.16 27.70 9.51
N GLY A 106 4.82 26.42 9.73
CA GLY A 106 3.44 25.98 9.79
C GLY A 106 3.27 24.48 9.57
N PHE A 107 2.10 23.96 9.90
CA PHE A 107 1.78 22.56 9.61
C PHE A 107 1.50 22.39 8.11
N ILE A 108 2.36 21.63 7.44
CA ILE A 108 2.19 21.26 6.02
C ILE A 108 1.28 20.04 5.86
N ALA A 109 1.15 19.23 6.92
CA ALA A 109 0.16 18.18 7.08
C ALA A 109 -0.08 18.00 8.59
N PRO A 110 -1.15 17.30 9.02
CA PRO A 110 -1.33 17.00 10.44
C PRO A 110 -0.07 16.38 11.04
N MET A 111 0.45 16.96 12.13
CA MET A 111 1.67 16.55 12.86
C MET A 111 2.99 16.65 12.07
N ILE A 112 3.00 17.29 10.89
CA ILE A 112 4.22 17.57 10.12
C ILE A 112 4.39 19.08 10.03
N TYR A 113 5.31 19.61 10.83
CA TYR A 113 5.59 21.04 10.94
C TYR A 113 6.79 21.42 10.08
N TYR A 114 6.59 22.34 9.14
CA TYR A 114 7.66 22.99 8.41
C TYR A 114 8.16 24.18 9.22
N LEU A 115 9.47 24.22 9.49
CA LEU A 115 10.09 25.23 10.34
C LEU A 115 10.16 26.62 9.68
N GLY A 116 9.91 26.68 8.37
CA GLY A 116 10.22 27.84 7.54
C GLY A 116 11.58 27.69 6.86
N SER A 117 11.94 28.68 6.06
CA SER A 117 13.26 28.87 5.46
C SER A 117 14.33 29.04 6.54
N SER A 118 13.97 29.65 7.67
CA SER A 118 14.60 29.42 8.97
C SER A 118 13.53 29.47 10.07
N GLY A 119 13.81 28.86 11.21
CA GLY A 119 12.90 28.88 12.35
C GLY A 119 13.52 28.38 13.65
N CYS A 120 12.86 28.69 14.77
CA CYS A 120 13.15 28.10 16.07
C CYS A 120 11.85 27.78 16.80
N VAL A 121 11.79 26.58 17.39
CA VAL A 121 10.63 26.03 18.11
C VAL A 121 11.08 25.31 19.38
N GLN A 122 10.14 25.11 20.30
CA GLN A 122 10.37 24.39 21.54
C GLN A 122 9.60 23.06 21.55
N PHE A 123 10.21 22.03 22.12
CA PHE A 123 9.58 20.71 22.31
C PHE A 123 10.00 20.14 23.68
N GLY A 124 9.11 20.27 24.68
CA GLY A 124 9.47 20.18 26.09
C GLY A 124 10.54 21.21 26.46
N ASN A 125 11.63 20.77 27.06
CA ASN A 125 12.79 21.61 27.38
C ASN A 125 13.77 21.84 26.23
N LEU A 126 13.56 21.23 25.06
CA LEU A 126 14.48 21.35 23.93
C LEU A 126 14.16 22.59 23.11
N ARG A 127 15.21 23.35 22.77
CA ARG A 127 15.16 24.42 21.79
C ARG A 127 15.77 23.96 20.47
N ILE A 128 14.96 23.89 19.43
CA ILE A 128 15.32 23.35 18.12
C ILE A 128 15.29 24.49 17.10
N ALA A 129 16.45 24.81 16.52
CA ALA A 129 16.55 25.81 15.46
C ALA A 129 16.96 25.16 14.12
N GLY A 130 16.71 25.84 13.02
CA GLY A 130 17.21 25.37 11.74
C GLY A 130 17.11 26.37 10.60
N VAL A 131 17.95 26.14 9.59
CA VAL A 131 17.99 26.93 8.35
C VAL A 131 18.00 25.98 7.15
N GLY A 132 17.02 26.16 6.26
CA GLY A 132 16.88 25.38 5.04
C GLY A 132 17.70 25.92 3.87
N GLY A 133 17.70 25.13 2.79
CA GLY A 133 18.19 25.54 1.49
C GLY A 133 19.67 25.31 1.23
N MET A 134 20.10 25.68 0.03
CA MET A 134 21.49 25.55 -0.43
C MET A 134 22.17 26.91 -0.57
N TYR A 135 23.45 26.98 -0.25
CA TYR A 135 24.24 28.16 -0.49
C TYR A 135 24.40 28.42 -1.99
N ASN A 136 23.98 29.62 -2.41
CA ASN A 136 24.23 30.14 -3.74
C ASN A 136 24.67 31.61 -3.56
N PRO A 137 25.91 31.98 -3.89
CA PRO A 137 26.44 33.31 -3.62
C PRO A 137 25.67 34.42 -4.36
N VAL A 138 25.07 34.11 -5.52
CA VAL A 138 24.28 35.08 -6.29
C VAL A 138 22.94 35.35 -5.63
N GLN A 139 22.35 34.33 -5.00
CA GLN A 139 21.03 34.42 -4.39
C GLN A 139 21.08 34.79 -2.91
N TYR A 140 22.20 34.55 -2.24
CA TYR A 140 22.36 34.77 -0.80
C TYR A 140 22.02 36.21 -0.37
N ASP A 141 22.44 37.20 -1.16
CA ASP A 141 22.19 38.62 -0.86
C ASP A 141 20.88 39.17 -1.46
N ARG A 142 20.09 38.35 -2.16
CA ARG A 142 18.85 38.81 -2.83
C ARG A 142 17.61 38.67 -1.95
N GLY A 143 16.63 39.53 -2.19
CA GLY A 143 15.28 39.35 -1.67
C GLY A 143 14.52 38.22 -2.36
N TYR A 144 13.34 37.88 -1.83
CA TYR A 144 12.38 36.96 -2.46
C TYR A 144 11.63 37.66 -3.59
N HIS A 145 12.30 37.76 -4.73
CA HIS A 145 11.86 38.53 -5.87
C HIS A 145 11.19 37.71 -6.96
N GLU A 146 11.22 36.39 -6.82
CA GLU A 146 10.69 35.46 -7.79
C GLU A 146 9.17 35.68 -7.94
N ALA A 147 8.70 35.60 -9.18
CA ALA A 147 7.28 35.66 -9.51
C ALA A 147 6.71 34.24 -9.56
N PHE A 148 5.44 34.08 -9.19
CA PHE A 148 4.74 32.80 -9.28
C PHE A 148 3.76 32.81 -10.45
N PRO A 149 3.69 31.71 -11.25
CA PRO A 149 4.51 30.50 -11.20
C PRO A 149 6.01 30.74 -11.45
N LEU A 150 6.91 30.09 -10.69
CA LEU A 150 8.36 30.29 -10.80
C LEU A 150 8.85 29.92 -12.19
N SER A 151 9.71 30.75 -12.80
CA SER A 151 10.33 30.40 -14.08
C SER A 151 11.22 29.15 -13.95
N LYS A 152 11.59 28.52 -15.07
CA LYS A 152 12.47 27.35 -15.05
C LYS A 152 13.83 27.60 -14.37
N SER A 153 14.36 28.81 -14.48
CA SER A 153 15.58 29.21 -13.77
C SER A 153 15.33 29.39 -12.28
N ASP A 154 14.22 30.04 -11.92
CA ASP A 154 13.90 30.35 -10.53
C ASP A 154 13.60 29.08 -9.74
N VAL A 155 12.94 28.08 -10.33
CA VAL A 155 12.67 26.78 -9.68
C VAL A 155 13.95 26.12 -9.12
N LYS A 156 15.11 26.33 -9.76
CA LYS A 156 16.40 25.78 -9.31
C LYS A 156 17.02 26.60 -8.16
N ASP A 157 16.91 27.92 -8.25
CA ASP A 157 17.61 28.87 -7.37
C ASP A 157 16.78 29.30 -6.16
N PHE A 158 15.46 29.11 -6.23
CA PHE A 158 14.52 29.48 -5.18
C PHE A 158 14.83 28.83 -3.82
N PRO A 159 15.20 27.53 -3.74
CA PRO A 159 15.56 26.92 -2.47
C PRO A 159 16.94 27.36 -1.94
N ALA A 160 17.56 28.41 -2.49
CA ALA A 160 18.83 28.86 -1.95
C ALA A 160 18.66 29.60 -0.61
N THR A 161 19.57 29.34 0.33
CA THR A 161 19.64 30.04 1.61
C THR A 161 19.88 31.53 1.35
N ARG A 162 19.16 32.37 2.08
CA ARG A 162 19.29 33.84 2.01
C ARG A 162 19.98 34.34 3.28
N HIS A 163 20.72 35.43 3.16
CA HIS A 163 21.50 35.94 4.29
C HIS A 163 20.62 36.34 5.47
N TYR A 164 19.43 36.89 5.23
CA TYR A 164 18.55 37.33 6.31
C TYR A 164 18.04 36.14 7.14
N GLU A 165 17.93 34.93 6.56
CA GLU A 165 17.59 33.71 7.31
C GLU A 165 18.72 33.34 8.30
N VAL A 166 19.97 33.51 7.87
CA VAL A 166 21.15 33.32 8.74
C VAL A 166 21.21 34.42 9.79
N SER A 167 20.95 35.68 9.42
CA SER A 167 20.94 36.82 10.36
C SER A 167 19.88 36.66 11.45
N LYS A 168 18.67 36.20 11.13
CA LYS A 168 17.65 35.88 12.13
C LYS A 168 18.12 34.80 13.10
N GLY A 169 18.69 33.71 12.58
CA GLY A 169 19.27 32.65 13.41
C GLY A 169 20.41 33.18 14.30
N LEU A 170 21.24 34.08 13.78
CA LEU A 170 22.30 34.76 14.51
C LEU A 170 21.77 35.79 15.52
N ALA A 171 20.50 36.15 15.54
CA ALA A 171 19.95 37.08 16.53
C ALA A 171 19.49 36.38 17.82
N LEU A 172 19.16 35.08 17.75
CA LEU A 172 18.81 34.26 18.92
C LEU A 172 19.93 34.33 19.99
N SER A 173 19.57 34.48 21.26
CA SER A 173 20.53 34.61 22.37
C SER A 173 20.51 33.40 23.32
N GLY A 174 19.34 32.76 23.51
CA GLY A 174 19.24 31.57 24.35
C GLY A 174 19.88 30.32 23.74
N LYS A 175 20.34 29.41 24.60
CA LYS A 175 20.97 28.14 24.19
C LYS A 175 20.10 27.35 23.21
N ILE A 176 20.70 26.91 22.10
CA ILE A 176 20.06 26.01 21.14
C ILE A 176 20.58 24.59 21.40
N ASP A 177 19.69 23.64 21.67
CA ASP A 177 20.11 22.26 21.96
C ASP A 177 20.41 21.49 20.67
N LEU A 178 19.60 21.74 19.63
CA LEU A 178 19.70 21.05 18.35
C LEU A 178 19.55 22.03 17.20
N PHE A 179 20.48 21.97 16.25
CA PHE A 179 20.46 22.77 15.04
C PHE A 179 20.30 21.91 13.80
N MET A 180 19.34 22.24 12.94
CA MET A 180 19.07 21.56 11.67
C MET A 180 19.54 22.41 10.49
N SER A 181 20.26 21.81 9.54
CA SER A 181 20.58 22.48 8.27
C SER A 181 20.48 21.53 7.08
N TYR A 182 20.20 22.05 5.89
CA TYR A 182 20.23 21.19 4.71
C TYR A 182 21.68 20.87 4.32
N GLU A 183 22.50 21.89 4.09
CA GLU A 183 23.95 21.76 3.86
C GLU A 183 24.76 21.77 5.15
N TRP A 184 25.95 21.19 5.11
CA TRP A 184 26.86 21.12 6.25
C TRP A 184 27.50 22.50 6.49
N PRO A 185 27.76 22.89 7.75
CA PRO A 185 28.75 23.92 8.05
C PRO A 185 30.10 23.54 7.44
N SER A 186 30.80 24.50 6.85
CA SER A 186 32.09 24.24 6.24
C SER A 186 33.14 23.86 7.30
N ALA A 187 33.07 24.42 8.50
CA ALA A 187 34.00 24.15 9.60
C ALA A 187 33.97 22.67 10.09
N ILE A 188 32.83 21.98 9.94
CA ILE A 188 32.66 20.59 10.38
C ILE A 188 33.42 19.60 9.48
N ILE A 189 33.77 19.99 8.26
CA ILE A 189 34.40 19.07 7.30
C ILE A 189 35.72 18.49 7.83
N GLY A 190 36.48 19.32 8.57
CA GLY A 190 37.76 18.92 9.15
C GLY A 190 37.63 17.87 10.27
N CYS A 191 36.49 17.78 10.95
CA CYS A 191 36.28 16.91 12.11
C CYS A 191 35.44 15.65 11.80
N ILE A 192 35.21 15.35 10.52
CA ILE A 192 34.50 14.13 10.11
C ILE A 192 35.35 12.89 10.43
N GLU A 193 34.75 11.93 11.12
CA GLU A 193 35.31 10.61 11.37
C GLU A 193 35.51 9.86 10.05
N GLU A 194 36.67 9.22 9.87
CA GLU A 194 37.02 8.48 8.65
C GLU A 194 36.82 9.30 7.36
N LYS A 195 37.08 10.62 7.42
CA LYS A 195 36.90 11.59 6.33
C LYS A 195 37.45 11.10 4.99
N GLU A 196 38.64 10.51 5.00
CA GLU A 196 39.29 9.97 3.81
C GLU A 196 38.45 8.85 3.18
N ALA A 197 37.87 7.95 3.98
CA ALA A 197 36.99 6.90 3.50
C ALA A 197 35.67 7.48 2.93
N VAL A 198 35.09 8.48 3.61
CA VAL A 198 33.89 9.18 3.11
C VAL A 198 34.16 9.82 1.75
N PHE A 199 35.30 10.46 1.56
CA PHE A 199 35.67 11.12 0.30
C PHE A 199 36.16 10.15 -0.78
N GLN A 200 36.76 9.02 -0.43
CA GLN A 200 37.05 7.95 -1.41
C GLN A 200 35.75 7.36 -2.00
N HIS A 201 34.71 7.15 -1.18
CA HIS A 201 33.41 6.71 -1.66
C HIS A 201 32.68 7.78 -2.50
N ARG A 202 33.04 9.06 -2.31
CA ARG A 202 32.44 10.22 -3.00
C ARG A 202 33.53 11.20 -3.48
N PRO A 203 34.31 10.84 -4.54
CA PRO A 203 35.47 11.64 -4.96
C PRO A 203 35.15 13.10 -5.33
N SER A 204 33.93 13.36 -5.83
CA SER A 204 33.48 14.72 -6.14
C SER A 204 33.26 15.59 -4.90
N LEU A 205 32.97 15.00 -3.74
CA LEU A 205 32.93 15.73 -2.47
C LEU A 205 34.34 15.97 -1.94
N GLY A 206 35.24 14.99 -2.08
CA GLY A 206 36.65 15.15 -1.74
C GLY A 206 37.30 16.32 -2.50
N ALA A 207 37.13 16.36 -3.82
CA ALA A 207 37.64 17.47 -4.63
C ALA A 207 37.06 18.84 -4.26
N LYS A 208 35.79 18.88 -3.80
CA LYS A 208 35.18 20.12 -3.30
C LYS A 208 35.72 20.50 -1.92
N ALA A 209 35.95 19.53 -1.05
CA ALA A 209 36.54 19.76 0.26
C ALA A 209 37.98 20.30 0.14
N GLU A 210 38.82 19.67 -0.71
CA GLU A 210 40.18 20.14 -1.02
C GLU A 210 40.19 21.56 -1.60
N ALA A 211 39.19 21.91 -2.40
CA ALA A 211 39.04 23.25 -2.96
C ALA A 211 38.37 24.27 -2.01
N ASN A 212 38.08 23.93 -0.75
CA ASN A 212 37.32 24.74 0.21
C ASN A 212 35.96 25.22 -0.33
N LYS A 213 35.28 24.35 -1.09
CA LYS A 213 33.98 24.59 -1.76
C LYS A 213 32.89 23.62 -1.32
N LEU A 214 33.09 22.93 -0.21
CA LEU A 214 32.10 22.04 0.39
C LEU A 214 31.48 22.70 1.63
N GLY A 215 30.17 22.52 1.81
CA GLY A 215 29.42 23.13 2.91
C GLY A 215 29.05 24.60 2.67
N ASN A 216 28.39 25.18 3.66
CA ASN A 216 27.99 26.58 3.69
C ASN A 216 28.79 27.31 4.79
N PRO A 217 29.70 28.23 4.41
CA PRO A 217 30.55 28.93 5.38
C PRO A 217 29.77 29.90 6.27
N HIS A 218 28.56 30.31 5.89
CA HIS A 218 27.73 31.16 6.73
C HIS A 218 27.09 30.40 7.89
N PHE A 219 26.98 29.07 7.81
CA PHE A 219 26.53 28.25 8.93
C PHE A 219 27.59 28.09 10.01
N ASP A 220 28.87 28.34 9.70
CA ASP A 220 29.95 28.31 10.69
C ASP A 220 29.72 29.38 11.77
N GLN A 221 29.17 30.55 11.39
CA GLN A 221 28.82 31.62 12.33
C GLN A 221 27.73 31.17 13.31
N LEU A 222 26.72 30.44 12.81
CA LEU A 222 25.65 29.87 13.66
C LEU A 222 26.20 28.77 14.57
N LEU A 223 27.10 27.93 14.06
CA LEU A 223 27.78 26.87 14.80
C LEU A 223 28.60 27.46 15.97
N HIS A 224 29.44 28.47 15.70
CA HIS A 224 30.25 29.14 16.71
C HIS A 224 29.43 29.93 17.72
N LYS A 225 28.36 30.60 17.26
CA LYS A 225 27.50 31.38 18.13
C LYS A 225 26.72 30.50 19.11
N HIS A 226 26.06 29.45 18.60
CA HIS A 226 25.07 28.70 19.38
C HIS A 226 25.63 27.46 20.07
N LYS A 227 26.75 26.93 19.58
CA LYS A 227 27.41 25.73 20.12
C LYS A 227 26.41 24.60 20.45
N PRO A 228 25.54 24.22 19.50
CA PRO A 228 24.47 23.28 19.82
C PRO A 228 25.06 21.93 20.19
N ALA A 229 24.41 21.21 21.10
CA ALA A 229 24.86 19.86 21.46
C ALA A 229 24.85 18.93 20.24
N PHE A 230 23.84 19.10 19.36
CA PHE A 230 23.71 18.35 18.11
C PHE A 230 23.55 19.28 16.92
N TRP A 231 24.31 19.02 15.86
CA TRP A 231 24.10 19.59 14.54
C TRP A 231 23.74 18.49 13.55
N VAL A 232 22.57 18.58 12.92
CA VAL A 232 22.06 17.55 12.01
C VAL A 232 21.86 18.07 10.59
N SER A 233 22.39 17.35 9.59
CA SER A 233 22.38 17.80 8.20
C SER A 233 22.04 16.74 7.15
N GLY A 234 21.75 17.23 5.94
CA GLY A 234 21.43 16.43 4.76
C GLY A 234 22.42 16.65 3.59
N ALA A 235 21.93 17.23 2.50
CA ALA A 235 22.58 17.61 1.22
C ALA A 235 23.43 16.57 0.44
N PHE A 236 24.37 15.85 1.04
CA PHE A 236 25.42 15.16 0.28
C PHE A 236 25.22 13.64 0.04
N HIS A 237 24.08 13.10 0.49
CA HIS A 237 23.73 11.67 0.34
C HIS A 237 24.76 10.71 0.94
N THR A 238 25.47 11.14 1.99
CA THR A 238 26.48 10.32 2.65
C THR A 238 26.27 10.36 4.15
N ARG A 239 26.53 9.22 4.79
CA ARG A 239 26.69 9.20 6.24
C ARG A 239 28.00 9.90 6.58
N ALA A 240 27.94 10.81 7.54
CA ALA A 240 29.13 11.40 8.15
C ALA A 240 28.82 11.72 9.60
N ARG A 241 29.78 11.46 10.48
CA ARG A 241 29.73 11.83 11.89
C ARG A 241 31.00 12.58 12.23
N GLY A 242 30.93 13.44 13.23
CA GLY A 242 32.09 14.17 13.71
C GLY A 242 31.80 14.83 15.03
N CYS A 243 32.86 15.22 15.72
CA CYS A 243 32.78 16.05 16.91
C CYS A 243 33.53 17.35 16.63
N TYR A 244 32.81 18.45 16.56
CA TYR A 244 33.42 19.77 16.43
C TYR A 244 33.75 20.31 17.81
N MET A 245 35.03 20.60 18.04
CA MET A 245 35.51 21.22 19.28
C MET A 245 35.49 22.73 19.13
N HIS A 246 34.80 23.42 20.03
CA HIS A 246 34.81 24.88 20.13
C HIS A 246 36.04 25.35 20.91
N ASP A 247 36.39 26.62 20.75
CA ASP A 247 37.60 27.22 21.35
C ASP A 247 37.59 27.19 22.89
N ASP A 248 36.40 27.14 23.51
CA ASP A 248 36.20 27.04 24.95
C ASP A 248 36.08 25.59 25.46
N GLY A 249 36.27 24.60 24.59
CA GLY A 249 36.23 23.18 24.91
C GLY A 249 34.84 22.56 24.86
N GLU A 250 33.77 23.34 24.59
CA GLU A 250 32.45 22.77 24.31
C GLU A 250 32.47 21.93 23.02
N GLN A 251 31.50 21.03 22.89
CA GLN A 251 31.43 20.06 21.80
C GLN A 251 30.08 20.12 21.09
N THR A 252 30.14 20.11 19.75
CA THR A 252 28.97 19.87 18.91
C THR A 252 29.10 18.53 18.20
N ILE A 253 28.17 17.62 18.44
CA ILE A 253 28.09 16.34 17.76
C ILE A 253 27.39 16.53 16.41
N PHE A 254 28.08 16.18 15.34
CA PHE A 254 27.57 16.30 13.98
C PHE A 254 27.05 14.96 13.44
N HIS A 255 25.87 15.00 12.83
CA HIS A 255 25.31 13.87 12.09
C HIS A 255 24.84 14.31 10.70
N SER A 256 25.35 13.66 9.66
CA SER A 256 24.77 13.67 8.33
C SER A 256 24.36 12.28 7.91
N LEU A 257 23.20 12.20 7.26
CA LEU A 257 22.55 10.95 6.92
C LEU A 257 22.49 10.75 5.40
N PRO A 258 22.57 9.48 4.93
CA PRO A 258 22.35 9.19 3.53
C PRO A 258 20.90 9.52 3.12
N LYS A 259 20.65 9.57 1.82
CA LYS A 259 19.26 9.61 1.32
C LYS A 259 18.52 8.33 1.68
N VAL A 260 17.19 8.44 1.73
CA VAL A 260 16.32 7.29 1.92
C VAL A 260 16.44 6.34 0.73
N GLU A 261 17.12 5.21 0.94
CA GLU A 261 17.29 4.12 -0.05
C GLU A 261 16.78 2.79 0.49
N LYS A 262 16.47 1.84 -0.40
CA LYS A 262 15.79 0.58 -0.06
C LYS A 262 16.55 -0.33 0.90
N GLN A 263 17.88 -0.26 0.94
CA GLN A 263 18.73 -1.23 1.62
C GLN A 263 19.56 -0.66 2.78
N GLU A 264 19.48 0.65 3.06
CA GLU A 264 20.27 1.29 4.11
C GLU A 264 19.42 1.91 5.21
N ASP A 265 19.99 1.99 6.42
CA ASP A 265 19.47 2.76 7.55
C ASP A 265 19.53 4.25 7.20
N SER A 266 18.36 4.77 6.79
CA SER A 266 18.18 6.14 6.30
C SER A 266 17.89 7.16 7.40
N PHE A 267 18.06 6.77 8.65
CA PHE A 267 17.86 7.61 9.82
C PHE A 267 18.81 7.15 10.92
N GLU A 268 19.01 8.02 11.91
CA GLU A 268 19.75 7.74 13.13
C GLU A 268 18.94 8.17 14.33
N ILE A 269 19.04 7.43 15.44
CA ILE A 269 18.38 7.78 16.69
C ILE A 269 19.39 8.49 17.58
N ILE A 270 19.08 9.71 17.97
CA ILE A 270 19.76 10.44 19.03
C ILE A 270 18.90 10.42 20.30
N GLU A 271 19.54 10.30 21.46
CA GLU A 271 18.91 10.36 22.76
C GLU A 271 19.33 11.64 23.46
N VAL A 272 18.36 12.47 23.86
CA VAL A 272 18.61 13.75 24.55
C VAL A 272 17.86 13.79 25.88
N PRO A 273 18.42 14.43 26.93
CA PRO A 273 17.71 14.63 28.19
C PRO A 273 16.40 15.37 27.98
N PHE A 274 15.34 14.94 28.67
CA PHE A 274 14.02 15.52 28.51
C PHE A 274 13.34 15.88 29.83
N SER A 275 12.67 17.03 29.83
CA SER A 275 11.70 17.45 30.82
C SER A 275 10.58 18.26 30.16
N GLY A 276 9.43 18.35 30.83
CA GLY A 276 8.24 19.02 30.29
C GLY A 276 7.33 18.10 29.48
N ASP A 277 6.40 18.69 28.72
CA ASP A 277 5.44 17.96 27.89
C ASP A 277 5.89 17.92 26.41
N PRO A 278 5.62 16.81 25.70
CA PRO A 278 6.03 16.61 24.31
C PRO A 278 5.07 17.32 23.32
N VAL A 279 4.88 18.62 23.50
CA VAL A 279 4.02 19.48 22.66
C VAL A 279 4.90 20.52 21.96
N LEU A 280 4.67 20.71 20.66
CA LEU A 280 5.40 21.69 19.87
C LEU A 280 4.90 23.10 20.19
N ARG A 281 5.83 24.01 20.47
CA ARG A 281 5.55 25.41 20.81
C ARG A 281 6.36 26.35 19.93
N TYR A 282 5.79 27.52 19.67
CA TYR A 282 6.56 28.65 19.18
C TYR A 282 7.63 29.01 20.21
N ASP A 283 8.79 29.42 19.73
CA ASP A 283 9.78 30.05 20.58
C ASP A 283 9.50 31.56 20.64
N PRO A 284 9.32 32.16 21.84
CA PRO A 284 8.93 33.56 21.96
C PRO A 284 10.00 34.53 21.42
N GLU A 285 11.29 34.23 21.62
CA GLU A 285 12.39 35.02 21.05
C GLU A 285 12.39 34.94 19.52
N TRP A 286 12.06 33.77 18.97
CA TRP A 286 11.90 33.64 17.53
C TRP A 286 10.73 34.47 16.98
N LEU A 287 9.58 34.48 17.66
CA LEU A 287 8.44 35.30 17.27
C LEU A 287 8.78 36.80 17.31
N ALA A 288 9.50 37.25 18.34
CA ALA A 288 10.02 38.61 18.44
C ALA A 288 10.95 38.95 17.25
N ILE A 289 11.92 38.09 16.95
CA ILE A 289 12.83 38.26 15.81
C ILE A 289 12.05 38.33 14.49
N LEU A 290 11.04 37.47 14.29
CA LEU A 290 10.19 37.51 13.10
C LEU A 290 9.46 38.86 12.99
N ARG A 291 8.83 39.34 14.07
CA ARG A 291 8.12 40.63 14.07
C ARG A 291 9.07 41.80 13.73
N LEU A 292 10.25 41.85 14.35
CA LEU A 292 11.24 42.91 14.11
C LEU A 292 11.82 42.87 12.68
N THR A 293 11.94 41.69 12.09
CA THR A 293 12.55 41.54 10.75
C THR A 293 11.55 41.55 9.60
N THR A 294 10.25 41.43 9.89
CA THR A 294 9.21 41.44 8.86
C THR A 294 9.24 42.71 8.00
N PRO A 295 9.36 43.93 8.58
CA PRO A 295 9.45 45.17 7.79
C PRO A 295 10.73 45.28 6.95
N LEU A 296 11.75 44.48 7.25
CA LEU A 296 13.05 44.51 6.57
C LEU A 296 13.08 43.61 5.33
N LEU A 297 12.05 42.77 5.14
CA LEU A 297 11.94 41.90 3.98
C LEU A 297 11.63 42.70 2.71
N SER A 298 12.31 42.35 1.62
CA SER A 298 12.04 42.89 0.30
C SER A 298 11.54 41.81 -0.65
N SER A 299 10.37 42.07 -1.26
CA SER A 299 9.82 41.29 -2.36
C SER A 299 10.40 41.69 -3.73
N LYS A 300 11.32 42.66 -3.78
CA LYS A 300 11.89 43.25 -5.00
C LYS A 300 13.21 42.56 -5.38
N LYS A 301 13.53 42.58 -6.68
CA LYS A 301 14.80 42.05 -7.23
C LYS A 301 15.97 43.00 -6.97
N ILE A 302 16.27 43.20 -5.68
CA ILE A 302 17.37 44.02 -5.20
C ILE A 302 18.22 43.19 -4.23
N ASN A 303 19.46 43.62 -4.04
CA ASN A 303 20.23 43.13 -2.91
C ASN A 303 19.56 43.65 -1.64
N CYS A 304 19.18 42.76 -0.74
CA CYS A 304 18.65 43.15 0.55
C CYS A 304 19.81 43.69 1.40
N PRO A 305 19.66 44.88 2.01
CA PRO A 305 20.61 45.36 3.00
C PRO A 305 20.81 44.31 4.09
N ARG A 306 22.03 44.22 4.63
CA ARG A 306 22.28 43.42 5.82
C ARG A 306 21.48 44.01 6.99
N ILE A 307 20.83 43.14 7.76
CA ILE A 307 20.18 43.55 9.00
C ILE A 307 21.29 44.08 9.93
N THR A 308 21.15 45.31 10.38
CA THR A 308 22.14 45.95 11.25
C THR A 308 21.96 45.51 12.70
N ASP A 309 23.01 45.64 13.50
CA ASP A 309 22.94 45.35 14.93
C ASP A 309 21.88 46.21 15.63
N ASP A 310 21.70 47.47 15.21
CA ASP A 310 20.64 48.34 15.76
C ASP A 310 19.22 47.80 15.52
N GLN A 311 18.99 47.14 14.37
CA GLN A 311 17.70 46.57 13.98
C GLN A 311 17.38 45.24 14.69
N LEU A 312 18.41 44.51 15.14
CA LEU A 312 18.30 43.24 15.85
C LEU A 312 19.22 43.21 17.07
N ASN A 313 19.16 44.26 17.90
CA ASN A 313 19.96 44.29 19.11
C ASN A 313 19.29 43.46 20.24
N PRO A 314 20.08 42.90 21.18
CA PRO A 314 19.54 42.07 22.25
C PRO A 314 18.52 42.75 23.16
N ASP A 315 18.63 44.07 23.40
CA ASP A 315 17.69 44.80 24.25
C ASP A 315 16.32 44.91 23.60
N LEU A 316 16.29 45.25 22.30
CA LEU A 316 15.07 45.32 21.50
C LEU A 316 14.38 43.95 21.42
N ILE A 317 15.15 42.88 21.21
CA ILE A 317 14.62 41.51 21.17
C ILE A 317 14.00 41.15 22.53
N ARG A 318 14.67 41.46 23.65
CA ARG A 318 14.14 41.20 24.99
C ARG A 318 12.83 41.95 25.26
N GLN A 319 12.78 43.23 24.92
CA GLN A 319 11.56 44.02 25.04
C GLN A 319 10.43 43.43 24.20
N GLU A 320 10.73 43.01 22.97
CA GLU A 320 9.72 42.43 22.10
C GLU A 320 9.26 41.04 22.57
N VAL A 321 10.12 40.26 23.23
CA VAL A 321 9.74 39.00 23.87
C VAL A 321 8.70 39.24 24.97
N GLU A 322 8.86 40.30 25.78
CA GLU A 322 7.87 40.67 26.80
C GLU A 322 6.52 41.00 26.18
N ASN A 323 6.49 41.82 25.12
CA ASN A 323 5.27 42.12 24.35
C ASN A 323 4.61 40.84 23.82
N ILE A 324 5.40 39.94 23.24
CA ILE A 324 4.93 38.66 22.72
C ILE A 324 4.34 37.77 23.82
N HIS A 325 4.92 37.77 25.03
CA HIS A 325 4.38 37.04 26.18
C HIS A 325 2.99 37.54 26.59
N GLU A 326 2.80 38.85 26.61
CA GLU A 326 1.50 39.46 26.91
C GLU A 326 0.46 39.13 25.82
N GLU A 327 0.79 39.32 24.54
CA GLU A 327 -0.14 39.07 23.43
C GLU A 327 -0.48 37.59 23.22
N PHE A 328 0.40 36.69 23.64
CA PHE A 328 0.17 35.25 23.56
C PHE A 328 -0.47 34.66 24.82
N ASP A 329 -0.77 35.48 25.83
CA ASP A 329 -1.27 35.04 27.14
C ASP A 329 -0.38 33.96 27.78
N GLY A 330 0.92 33.97 27.46
CA GLY A 330 1.87 32.91 27.83
C GLY A 330 1.65 31.53 27.19
N ASP A 331 0.64 31.33 26.32
CA ASP A 331 0.42 30.07 25.60
C ASP A 331 1.01 30.09 24.18
N PHE A 332 2.19 29.46 24.07
CA PHE A 332 2.93 29.31 22.83
C PHE A 332 2.67 27.99 22.10
N ARG A 333 1.67 27.19 22.51
CA ARG A 333 1.32 25.97 21.76
C ARG A 333 0.97 26.32 20.32
N ILE A 334 1.60 25.62 19.37
CA ILE A 334 1.30 25.79 17.95
C ILE A 334 -0.05 25.12 17.68
N PRO A 335 -1.09 25.86 17.24
CA PRO A 335 -2.38 25.26 16.93
C PRO A 335 -2.24 24.24 15.80
N LEU A 336 -2.82 23.04 15.97
CA LEU A 336 -2.83 22.00 14.93
C LEU A 336 -3.87 22.32 13.84
N VAL A 337 -3.63 23.41 13.10
CA VAL A 337 -4.46 23.86 11.99
C VAL A 337 -3.75 23.54 10.69
N CYS A 338 -4.32 22.65 9.87
CA CYS A 338 -3.79 22.34 8.55
C CYS A 338 -4.96 22.22 7.56
N ASP A 339 -5.43 23.38 7.07
CA ASP A 339 -6.53 23.45 6.11
C ASP A 339 -6.05 23.05 4.71
N LYS A 340 -6.90 22.28 4.03
CA LYS A 340 -6.63 21.86 2.65
C LYS A 340 -7.02 22.98 1.69
N THR A 341 -6.05 23.81 1.29
CA THR A 341 -6.25 24.95 0.38
C THR A 341 -6.23 24.59 -1.10
N VAL A 342 -5.71 23.42 -1.47
CA VAL A 342 -5.77 22.92 -2.85
C VAL A 342 -6.30 21.50 -2.90
N MET A 343 -6.94 21.14 -4.01
CA MET A 343 -7.33 19.76 -4.25
C MET A 343 -6.10 18.87 -4.40
N PRO A 344 -5.90 17.86 -3.52
CA PRO A 344 -4.76 16.97 -3.60
C PRO A 344 -4.93 15.91 -4.71
N TYR A 345 -3.83 15.27 -5.09
CA TYR A 345 -3.84 14.17 -6.06
C TYR A 345 -4.82 13.06 -5.72
N LYS A 346 -5.62 12.56 -6.67
CA LYS A 346 -6.36 11.31 -6.43
C LYS A 346 -5.41 10.10 -6.24
N THR A 347 -4.38 9.97 -7.08
CA THR A 347 -3.37 8.88 -7.04
C THR A 347 -2.00 9.31 -7.59
N ILE A 348 -0.98 8.44 -7.48
CA ILE A 348 0.34 8.64 -8.11
C ILE A 348 0.31 8.55 -9.65
N GLN A 349 -0.70 7.90 -10.25
CA GLN A 349 -0.86 7.82 -11.70
C GLN A 349 -1.35 9.14 -12.31
N HIS A 350 -2.14 9.93 -11.56
CA HIS A 350 -2.47 11.32 -11.88
C HIS A 350 -1.21 12.22 -12.00
N MET A 351 -0.08 11.86 -11.38
CA MET A 351 1.19 12.57 -11.57
C MET A 351 1.80 12.33 -12.96
N ARG A 352 1.59 11.15 -13.55
CA ARG A 352 2.26 10.69 -14.78
C ARG A 352 1.44 10.95 -16.06
N LEU A 353 0.12 11.08 -15.94
CA LEU A 353 -0.80 11.20 -17.08
C LEU A 353 -1.16 12.67 -17.39
N THR A 354 -0.37 13.39 -18.20
CA THR A 354 -0.94 14.24 -19.29
C THR A 354 0.10 14.54 -20.36
N LEU A 355 -0.40 14.59 -21.60
CA LEU A 355 0.24 15.11 -22.79
C LEU A 355 0.79 16.55 -22.60
N PRO A 356 1.88 16.92 -23.31
CA PRO A 356 2.52 18.24 -23.24
C PRO A 356 1.58 19.44 -23.42
N THR A 357 0.47 19.27 -24.15
CA THR A 357 -0.47 20.33 -24.55
C THR A 357 -1.31 20.92 -23.40
N LYS A 358 -1.51 20.22 -22.27
CA LYS A 358 -2.25 20.76 -21.10
C LYS A 358 -1.35 21.43 -20.05
N ARG A 359 -0.03 21.42 -20.25
CA ARG A 359 0.94 21.91 -19.24
C ARG A 359 0.91 23.43 -19.06
N ARG A 360 0.61 24.18 -20.13
CA ARG A 360 0.57 25.65 -20.11
C ARG A 360 -0.63 26.21 -19.35
N ALA A 361 -1.84 25.68 -19.59
CA ALA A 361 -3.04 26.11 -18.87
C ALA A 361 -2.98 25.82 -17.35
N LEU A 362 -2.43 24.67 -16.95
CA LEU A 362 -2.22 24.34 -15.54
C LEU A 362 -1.16 25.24 -14.87
N TRP A 363 -0.16 25.66 -15.65
CA TRP A 363 0.89 26.55 -15.18
C TRP A 363 0.37 27.98 -14.96
N GLU A 364 -0.45 28.48 -15.88
CA GLU A 364 -1.07 29.82 -15.81
C GLU A 364 -2.12 29.95 -14.68
N GLN A 365 -2.59 28.83 -14.12
CA GLN A 365 -3.53 28.79 -12.98
C GLN A 365 -2.85 28.78 -11.60
N LEU A 366 -1.52 28.80 -11.52
CA LEU A 366 -0.81 28.82 -10.24
C LEU A 366 -0.85 30.20 -9.58
N LYS A 367 -1.50 30.26 -8.42
CA LYS A 367 -1.39 31.37 -7.48
C LYS A 367 -0.92 30.84 -6.12
N LEU A 368 -0.16 31.64 -5.39
CA LEU A 368 0.14 31.34 -3.99
C LEU A 368 -1.07 31.71 -3.14
N GLU A 369 -1.40 30.90 -2.16
CA GLU A 369 -2.50 31.18 -1.24
C GLU A 369 -1.95 31.68 0.11
N LEU A 370 -2.60 32.66 0.73
CA LEU A 370 -2.36 32.95 2.14
C LEU A 370 -3.09 31.92 3.01
N LEU A 371 -2.35 31.01 3.63
CA LEU A 371 -2.95 29.94 4.44
C LEU A 371 -3.65 30.50 5.70
N PRO A 372 -4.80 29.95 6.12
CA PRO A 372 -5.50 30.38 7.34
C PRO A 372 -4.63 30.36 8.60
N GLN A 373 -3.75 29.36 8.74
CA GLN A 373 -2.80 29.28 9.87
C GLN A 373 -1.81 30.45 9.88
N THR A 374 -1.33 30.85 8.69
CA THR A 374 -0.39 31.96 8.53
C THR A 374 -1.10 33.28 8.75
N ALA A 375 -2.30 33.47 8.19
CA ALA A 375 -3.13 34.64 8.44
C ALA A 375 -3.44 34.81 9.94
N SER A 376 -3.77 33.72 10.65
CA SER A 376 -4.01 33.75 12.09
C SER A 376 -2.76 34.13 12.88
N LEU A 377 -1.57 33.64 12.49
CA LEU A 377 -0.32 33.99 13.14
C LEU A 377 0.05 35.45 12.88
N LEU A 378 -0.06 35.94 11.64
CA LEU A 378 0.17 37.34 11.27
C LEU A 378 -0.73 38.28 12.07
N ALA A 379 -2.02 37.96 12.16
CA ALA A 379 -2.99 38.73 12.93
C ALA A 379 -2.62 38.74 14.43
N ARG A 380 -2.23 37.58 14.99
CA ARG A 380 -1.80 37.49 16.39
C ARG A 380 -0.48 38.20 16.64
N LEU A 381 0.42 38.22 15.66
CA LEU A 381 1.67 38.96 15.71
C LEU A 381 1.50 40.44 15.37
N ASN A 382 0.31 40.89 14.97
CA ASN A 382 0.04 42.25 14.53
C ASN A 382 1.06 42.77 13.48
N VAL A 383 1.34 41.95 12.46
CA VAL A 383 2.25 42.30 11.35
C VAL A 383 1.58 42.07 9.99
N ASP A 384 1.90 42.94 9.04
CA ASP A 384 1.47 42.80 7.66
C ASP A 384 2.16 41.62 6.96
N ASP A 385 1.48 41.01 5.98
CA ASP A 385 2.09 39.99 5.14
C ASP A 385 3.09 40.64 4.15
N PRO A 386 4.41 40.38 4.28
CA PRO A 386 5.44 40.94 3.40
C PRO A 386 5.37 40.37 1.97
N PHE A 387 4.53 39.34 1.75
CA PHE A 387 4.31 38.71 0.43
C PHE A 387 2.86 38.87 -0.06
N SER A 388 2.13 39.84 0.48
CA SER A 388 0.76 40.16 0.06
C SER A 388 0.63 40.44 -1.44
N ASP A 389 1.68 40.99 -2.08
CA ASP A 389 1.76 41.22 -3.52
C ASP A 389 1.89 39.92 -4.36
N LYS A 390 2.24 38.80 -3.71
CA LYS A 390 2.45 37.50 -4.35
C LYS A 390 1.35 36.49 -4.05
N ARG A 391 0.47 36.75 -3.08
CA ARG A 391 -0.54 35.80 -2.57
C ARG A 391 -1.96 36.24 -2.93
N ASP A 392 -2.79 35.26 -3.26
CA ASP A 392 -4.23 35.44 -3.39
C ASP A 392 -4.86 35.47 -1.99
N ILE A 393 -5.59 36.55 -1.71
CA ILE A 393 -6.27 36.81 -0.43
C ILE A 393 -7.79 36.65 -0.55
N THR A 394 -8.31 36.34 -1.74
CA THR A 394 -9.76 36.35 -2.04
C THR A 394 -10.56 35.27 -1.30
N ASN A 395 -9.90 34.22 -0.81
CA ASN A 395 -10.54 33.06 -0.14
C ASN A 395 -10.22 32.94 1.35
N VAL A 396 -9.63 33.97 1.99
CA VAL A 396 -9.18 33.88 3.38
C VAL A 396 -10.25 34.40 4.33
N THR A 397 -10.87 33.51 5.10
CA THR A 397 -11.60 33.90 6.32
C THR A 397 -10.73 33.55 7.53
N PRO A 398 -10.16 34.54 8.25
CA PRO A 398 -9.45 34.29 9.49
C PRO A 398 -10.38 33.53 10.46
N ARG A 399 -9.96 32.36 10.93
CA ARG A 399 -10.73 31.64 11.95
C ARG A 399 -10.33 32.15 13.33
N PRO A 400 -11.29 32.43 14.23
CA PRO A 400 -10.95 32.67 15.62
C PRO A 400 -10.25 31.43 16.17
N VAL A 401 -9.13 31.64 16.86
CA VAL A 401 -8.43 30.60 17.61
C VAL A 401 -9.42 30.12 18.69
N LYS A 402 -10.18 29.04 18.42
CA LYS A 402 -11.07 28.47 19.43
C LYS A 402 -10.22 28.01 20.61
N GLN A 403 -10.45 28.61 21.77
CA GLN A 403 -9.79 28.33 23.05
C GLN A 403 -9.94 26.88 23.56
N SER A 404 -10.67 26.01 22.87
CA SER A 404 -10.71 24.59 23.18
C SER A 404 -9.72 23.82 22.31
N ILE A 405 -8.43 23.98 22.62
CA ILE A 405 -7.41 22.99 22.28
C ILE A 405 -7.77 21.73 23.09
N PRO A 406 -7.94 20.54 22.49
CA PRO A 406 -8.12 19.32 23.27
C PRO A 406 -6.97 19.23 24.28
N SER A 407 -7.31 19.18 25.57
CA SER A 407 -6.36 18.99 26.67
C SER A 407 -5.78 17.58 26.68
N GLU A 408 -6.18 16.72 25.74
CA GLU A 408 -5.63 15.38 25.60
C GLU A 408 -4.15 15.48 25.20
N PRO A 409 -3.23 14.93 26.02
CA PRO A 409 -1.87 14.72 25.58
C PRO A 409 -1.89 13.97 24.24
N LEU A 410 -1.06 14.37 23.29
CA LEU A 410 -0.74 13.63 22.04
C LEU A 410 -0.33 12.14 22.29
N PHE A 411 -0.28 11.70 23.55
CA PHE A 411 0.27 10.47 24.08
C PHE A 411 -0.74 9.62 24.89
N ASP A 412 -1.98 10.08 25.11
CA ASP A 412 -2.92 9.41 26.05
C ASP A 412 -3.76 8.28 25.45
N ASN A 413 -3.93 8.19 24.12
CA ASN A 413 -4.67 7.09 23.48
C ASN A 413 -3.84 5.84 23.14
N MET A 414 -2.71 5.61 23.80
CA MET A 414 -1.92 4.39 23.59
C MET A 414 -1.48 3.80 24.93
N GLY A 415 -2.22 2.82 25.45
CA GLY A 415 -1.90 2.06 26.66
C GLY A 415 -0.48 1.45 26.65
N PRO A 416 0.06 1.04 27.80
CA PRO A 416 1.35 0.35 27.84
C PRO A 416 1.29 -0.92 26.98
N ALA A 417 2.35 -1.21 26.23
CA ALA A 417 2.52 -2.50 25.59
C ALA A 417 2.41 -3.61 26.67
N PRO A 418 1.63 -4.68 26.45
CA PRO A 418 1.57 -5.78 27.40
C PRO A 418 3.00 -6.32 27.59
N PRO A 419 3.42 -6.62 28.83
CA PRO A 419 4.70 -7.28 29.04
C PRO A 419 4.66 -8.64 28.33
N PRO A 420 5.78 -9.11 27.76
CA PRO A 420 5.86 -10.49 27.32
C PRO A 420 5.60 -11.40 28.53
N PRO A 421 4.91 -12.55 28.35
CA PRO A 421 4.73 -13.49 29.44
C PRO A 421 6.10 -13.89 29.99
N LEU A 422 6.30 -13.66 31.29
CA LEU A 422 7.42 -14.18 32.05
C LEU A 422 7.37 -15.70 31.93
N ALA A 423 8.48 -16.31 31.51
CA ALA A 423 8.68 -17.74 31.61
C ALA A 423 8.75 -18.11 33.10
N GLU A 424 7.60 -18.40 33.70
CA GLU A 424 7.54 -19.07 34.98
C GLU A 424 8.07 -20.49 34.78
N LEU A 425 9.17 -20.77 35.49
CA LEU A 425 9.64 -22.11 35.80
C LEU A 425 8.47 -22.88 36.42
N VAL A 426 7.96 -23.86 35.68
CA VAL A 426 6.99 -24.84 36.21
C VAL A 426 7.72 -25.69 37.26
N PRO A 427 7.29 -25.71 38.53
CA PRO A 427 7.72 -26.72 39.47
C PRO A 427 6.91 -28.01 39.25
N ASP A 428 7.59 -29.13 39.46
CA ASP A 428 7.05 -30.50 39.45
C ASP A 428 5.68 -30.60 40.14
N VAL A 429 4.69 -31.14 39.43
CA VAL A 429 3.55 -31.85 40.01
C VAL A 429 3.18 -33.04 39.11
N ASP A 430 3.31 -34.22 39.71
CA ASP A 430 2.99 -35.58 39.24
C ASP A 430 1.46 -35.85 39.29
N PRO A 431 0.90 -37.02 38.90
CA PRO A 431 -0.13 -37.09 37.88
C PRO A 431 -1.38 -37.86 38.36
N GLU A 432 -2.58 -37.33 38.25
CA GLU A 432 -3.76 -38.17 38.39
C GLU A 432 -4.91 -37.56 37.58
N ILE A 433 -5.37 -38.28 36.55
CA ILE A 433 -6.77 -38.67 36.24
C ILE A 433 -6.76 -39.46 34.90
N PRO A 434 -7.56 -40.54 34.76
CA PRO A 434 -7.20 -41.74 34.01
C PRO A 434 -7.79 -41.90 32.60
N LEU A 435 -7.15 -42.83 31.88
CA LEU A 435 -7.53 -43.47 30.61
C LEU A 435 -9.01 -43.88 30.48
N GLN A 436 -9.55 -43.66 29.26
CA GLN A 436 -10.16 -44.66 28.36
C GLN A 436 -10.55 -43.91 27.07
N TYR A 437 -9.96 -44.16 25.90
CA TYR A 437 -10.28 -45.26 24.98
C TYR A 437 -9.03 -45.72 24.18
N ARG A 438 -8.83 -47.05 24.11
CA ARG A 438 -7.94 -47.77 23.18
C ARG A 438 -8.60 -47.83 21.78
N SER A 439 -7.97 -48.06 20.63
CA SER A 439 -6.81 -48.90 20.26
C SER A 439 -6.40 -48.64 18.79
N ALA A 440 -5.11 -48.55 18.49
CA ALA A 440 -4.57 -48.81 17.15
C ALA A 440 -3.34 -49.71 17.27
N THR A 441 -3.30 -50.78 16.48
CA THR A 441 -2.30 -51.85 16.50
C THR A 441 -0.89 -51.38 16.17
N PRO A 442 0.19 -51.93 16.76
CA PRO A 442 1.56 -51.56 16.42
C PRO A 442 1.97 -52.08 15.05
N MET A 443 2.65 -51.23 14.28
CA MET A 443 3.18 -51.52 12.95
C MET A 443 4.31 -52.56 13.01
N ASP A 444 4.29 -53.53 12.09
CA ASP A 444 5.19 -54.68 12.01
C ASP A 444 6.68 -54.27 11.93
N ALA A 445 7.52 -54.85 12.79
CA ALA A 445 8.93 -54.50 12.97
C ALA A 445 9.76 -54.68 11.68
N LYS A 446 9.35 -55.58 10.78
CA LYS A 446 9.96 -55.75 9.45
C LYS A 446 9.82 -54.52 8.56
N LYS A 447 8.67 -53.83 8.63
CA LYS A 447 8.38 -52.63 7.82
C LYS A 447 9.22 -51.43 8.29
N LEU A 448 9.48 -51.34 9.60
CA LEU A 448 10.36 -50.34 10.20
C LEU A 448 11.83 -50.53 9.81
N GLU A 449 12.28 -51.78 9.65
CA GLU A 449 13.65 -52.10 9.22
C GLU A 449 13.90 -51.82 7.73
N GLU A 450 12.90 -52.08 6.89
CA GLU A 450 12.92 -51.77 5.45
C GLU A 450 12.97 -50.25 5.20
N LEU A 451 12.22 -49.47 5.99
CA LEU A 451 12.23 -48.01 5.98
C LEU A 451 13.58 -47.41 6.44
N LYS A 452 14.24 -48.02 7.44
CA LYS A 452 15.60 -47.61 7.87
C LYS A 452 16.65 -47.86 6.79
N LYS A 453 16.49 -48.91 5.97
CA LYS A 453 17.34 -49.18 4.80
C LYS A 453 17.14 -48.14 3.69
N ASN A 454 15.90 -47.71 3.43
CA ASN A 454 15.61 -46.69 2.42
C ASN A 454 16.12 -45.29 2.81
N ARG A 455 16.10 -44.94 4.10
CA ARG A 455 16.70 -43.71 4.64
C ARG A 455 18.22 -43.61 4.37
N ARG A 456 18.96 -44.71 4.50
CA ARG A 456 20.41 -44.76 4.19
C ARG A 456 20.72 -44.68 2.70
N ARG A 457 19.79 -45.12 1.83
CA ARG A 457 19.93 -45.00 0.37
C ARG A 457 19.66 -43.58 -0.15
N LEU A 458 18.72 -42.85 0.47
CA LEU A 458 18.37 -41.49 0.09
C LEU A 458 19.41 -40.43 0.53
N SER A 459 20.14 -40.66 1.62
CA SER A 459 21.21 -39.75 2.06
C SER A 459 22.48 -39.81 1.21
N ALA A 460 22.66 -40.86 0.39
CA ALA A 460 23.90 -41.13 -0.34
C ALA A 460 23.91 -40.61 -1.80
N LYS A 461 22.83 -39.97 -2.29
CA LYS A 461 22.68 -39.63 -3.72
C LYS A 461 22.21 -38.20 -4.04
N ALA A 462 22.27 -37.25 -3.12
CA ALA A 462 21.83 -35.87 -3.39
C ALA A 462 22.99 -34.95 -3.81
N PRO A 463 22.97 -34.34 -5.02
CA PRO A 463 23.83 -33.21 -5.36
C PRO A 463 23.39 -31.95 -4.60
N SER A 464 24.33 -31.05 -4.32
CA SER A 464 24.13 -29.78 -3.62
C SER A 464 22.98 -28.94 -4.21
N GLY A 465 21.86 -28.85 -3.48
CA GLY A 465 20.66 -28.08 -3.87
C GLY A 465 19.34 -28.53 -3.22
N SER A 466 19.34 -29.59 -2.41
CA SER A 466 18.10 -30.30 -1.99
C SER A 466 17.66 -30.03 -0.54
N GLY A 467 17.93 -28.86 0.04
CA GLY A 467 17.49 -28.54 1.41
C GLY A 467 15.96 -28.48 1.55
N LEU A 468 15.26 -27.99 0.53
CA LEU A 468 13.80 -27.82 0.55
C LEU A 468 13.03 -29.15 0.47
N LEU A 469 13.52 -30.11 -0.33
CA LEU A 469 12.83 -31.39 -0.54
C LEU A 469 12.84 -32.25 0.73
N ILE A 470 13.94 -32.24 1.48
CA ILE A 470 14.08 -32.99 2.73
C ILE A 470 13.19 -32.40 3.83
N VAL A 471 13.07 -31.07 3.91
CA VAL A 471 12.19 -30.39 4.87
C VAL A 471 10.72 -30.62 4.52
N GLN A 472 10.36 -30.59 3.23
CA GLN A 472 9.00 -30.90 2.76
C GLN A 472 8.64 -32.36 3.08
N LEU A 473 9.54 -33.31 2.77
CA LEU A 473 9.32 -34.73 3.05
C LEU A 473 9.24 -35.04 4.55
N LEU A 474 9.99 -34.34 5.40
CA LEU A 474 9.91 -34.48 6.86
C LEU A 474 8.63 -33.85 7.44
N HIS A 475 8.14 -32.78 6.83
CA HIS A 475 6.84 -32.17 7.17
C HIS A 475 5.68 -33.09 6.77
N ASP A 476 5.70 -33.60 5.55
CA ASP A 476 4.70 -34.55 5.03
C ASP A 476 4.70 -35.88 5.83
N TRP A 477 5.88 -36.31 6.30
CA TRP A 477 6.05 -37.48 7.17
C TRP A 477 5.53 -37.26 8.60
N ARG A 478 5.62 -36.03 9.13
CA ARG A 478 5.09 -35.69 10.45
C ARG A 478 3.56 -35.60 10.44
N LEU A 479 2.99 -35.01 9.39
CA LEU A 479 1.54 -34.88 9.21
C LEU A 479 0.82 -36.24 9.06
N THR A 480 1.48 -37.22 8.44
CA THR A 480 0.93 -38.58 8.30
C THR A 480 0.99 -39.41 9.58
N MET A 481 1.77 -38.99 10.59
CA MET A 481 1.89 -39.68 11.89
C MET A 481 0.86 -39.20 12.92
N ASP A 482 0.33 -37.97 12.77
CA ASP A 482 -0.55 -37.32 13.77
C ASP A 482 -2.06 -37.53 13.52
N GLY A 483 -2.46 -38.38 12.56
CA GLY A 483 -3.86 -38.75 12.30
C GLY A 483 -4.70 -37.73 11.51
N ALA A 484 -4.10 -36.62 11.05
CA ALA A 484 -4.74 -35.66 10.15
C ALA A 484 -4.91 -36.24 8.74
N GLY A 485 -6.06 -35.98 8.10
CA GLY A 485 -6.28 -36.34 6.71
C GLY A 485 -5.55 -35.38 5.76
N VAL A 486 -5.35 -35.80 4.50
CA VAL A 486 -4.64 -35.00 3.49
C VAL A 486 -5.43 -35.00 2.20
N LEU A 487 -5.74 -33.82 1.69
CA LEU A 487 -6.33 -33.63 0.36
C LEU A 487 -5.24 -33.31 -0.66
N GLN A 488 -5.33 -33.90 -1.84
CA GLN A 488 -4.46 -33.61 -2.98
C GLN A 488 -5.05 -32.48 -3.80
N VAL A 489 -4.49 -31.28 -3.65
CA VAL A 489 -4.98 -30.07 -4.31
C VAL A 489 -4.10 -29.75 -5.50
N GLY A 490 -4.65 -29.89 -6.71
CA GLY A 490 -4.05 -29.37 -7.92
C GLY A 490 -4.14 -27.84 -7.94
N VAL A 491 -3.06 -27.15 -8.33
CA VAL A 491 -3.04 -25.69 -8.42
C VAL A 491 -2.43 -25.28 -9.75
N THR A 492 -3.11 -24.40 -10.47
CA THR A 492 -2.62 -23.81 -11.73
C THR A 492 -2.61 -22.29 -11.68
N GLY A 493 -1.64 -21.70 -12.40
CA GLY A 493 -1.54 -20.26 -12.62
C GLY A 493 -2.56 -19.75 -13.63
N CYS A 494 -2.16 -18.80 -14.47
CA CYS A 494 -3.04 -18.25 -15.51
C CYS A 494 -3.41 -19.32 -16.56
N VAL A 495 -4.69 -19.46 -16.93
CA VAL A 495 -5.11 -20.48 -17.93
C VAL A 495 -5.05 -19.93 -19.37
N HIS A 496 -5.45 -18.68 -19.58
CA HIS A 496 -5.64 -18.05 -20.90
C HIS A 496 -6.50 -18.93 -21.84
N GLY A 497 -7.59 -19.49 -21.32
CA GLY A 497 -8.55 -20.31 -22.09
C GLY A 497 -8.09 -21.73 -22.49
N GLU A 498 -6.82 -22.10 -22.24
CA GLU A 498 -6.20 -23.41 -22.57
C GLU A 498 -6.58 -24.52 -21.56
N LEU A 499 -7.87 -24.61 -21.21
CA LEU A 499 -8.40 -25.50 -20.18
C LEU A 499 -8.18 -27.00 -20.49
N ASP A 500 -8.27 -27.39 -21.76
CA ASP A 500 -7.95 -28.76 -22.19
C ASP A 500 -6.51 -29.17 -21.79
N ARG A 501 -5.54 -28.27 -21.98
CA ARG A 501 -4.14 -28.52 -21.60
C ARG A 501 -3.93 -28.58 -20.10
N VAL A 502 -4.72 -27.81 -19.34
CA VAL A 502 -4.70 -27.82 -17.87
C VAL A 502 -5.13 -29.18 -17.35
N TYR A 503 -6.25 -29.73 -17.83
CA TYR A 503 -6.71 -31.05 -17.41
C TYR A 503 -5.84 -32.20 -17.93
N GLU A 504 -5.34 -32.12 -19.16
CA GLU A 504 -4.34 -33.08 -19.69
C GLU A 504 -3.08 -33.11 -18.82
N ARG A 505 -2.62 -31.94 -18.38
CA ARG A 505 -1.45 -31.84 -17.50
C ARG A 505 -1.73 -32.39 -16.11
N LEU A 506 -2.91 -32.13 -15.56
CA LEU A 506 -3.33 -32.70 -14.28
C LEU A 506 -3.33 -34.22 -14.35
N ALA A 507 -3.96 -34.81 -15.37
CA ALA A 507 -3.98 -36.26 -15.57
C ALA A 507 -2.57 -36.87 -15.65
N GLN A 508 -1.61 -36.21 -16.33
CA GLN A 508 -0.21 -36.63 -16.35
C GLN A 508 0.48 -36.54 -14.98
N ILE A 509 0.10 -35.57 -14.14
CA ILE A 509 0.63 -35.48 -12.77
C ILE A 509 0.05 -36.61 -11.92
N GLU A 510 -1.26 -36.86 -12.04
CA GLU A 510 -1.94 -37.94 -11.32
C GLU A 510 -1.38 -39.32 -11.67
N GLU A 511 -1.18 -39.59 -12.96
CA GLU A 511 -0.59 -40.85 -13.44
C GLU A 511 0.83 -41.03 -12.91
N ARG A 512 1.67 -39.99 -12.98
CA ARG A 512 3.08 -40.09 -12.53
C ARG A 512 3.24 -40.17 -11.02
N ARG A 513 2.29 -39.64 -10.25
CA ARG A 513 2.31 -39.67 -8.78
C ARG A 513 1.47 -40.79 -8.19
N GLU A 514 0.72 -41.51 -9.02
CA GLU A 514 -0.26 -42.53 -8.61
C GLU A 514 -1.25 -42.00 -7.57
N GLN A 515 -1.64 -40.73 -7.72
CA GLN A 515 -2.49 -40.00 -6.79
C GLN A 515 -3.47 -39.12 -7.56
N ARG A 516 -4.77 -39.21 -7.25
CA ARG A 516 -5.80 -38.36 -7.86
C ARG A 516 -5.88 -37.03 -7.12
N ALA A 517 -6.21 -35.96 -7.84
CA ALA A 517 -6.53 -34.68 -7.24
C ALA A 517 -7.97 -34.69 -6.71
N ASP A 518 -8.16 -34.25 -5.47
CA ASP A 518 -9.48 -34.03 -4.88
C ASP A 518 -10.11 -32.72 -5.40
N LEU A 519 -9.26 -31.73 -5.69
CA LEU A 519 -9.66 -30.37 -6.03
C LEU A 519 -8.65 -29.73 -6.99
N LEU A 520 -9.11 -28.91 -7.93
CA LEU A 520 -8.27 -28.03 -8.74
C LEU A 520 -8.54 -26.56 -8.40
N LEU A 521 -7.50 -25.80 -8.09
CA LEU A 521 -7.55 -24.35 -7.89
C LEU A 521 -6.94 -23.61 -9.07
N VAL A 522 -7.66 -22.62 -9.60
CA VAL A 522 -7.22 -21.77 -10.72
C VAL A 522 -7.08 -20.32 -10.25
N CYS A 523 -5.84 -19.82 -10.28
CA CYS A 523 -5.52 -18.48 -9.78
C CYS A 523 -5.77 -17.34 -10.78
N GLY A 524 -6.74 -17.47 -11.70
CA GLY A 524 -7.18 -16.40 -12.62
C GLY A 524 -6.70 -16.52 -14.07
N ASP A 525 -7.03 -15.49 -14.86
CA ASP A 525 -6.99 -15.51 -16.33
C ASP A 525 -7.63 -16.80 -16.88
N PHE A 526 -8.79 -17.16 -16.33
CA PHE A 526 -9.49 -18.38 -16.70
C PHE A 526 -10.08 -18.28 -18.11
N GLN A 527 -10.55 -17.09 -18.47
CA GLN A 527 -11.16 -16.77 -19.76
C GLN A 527 -12.46 -17.56 -20.00
N ALA A 528 -13.45 -17.31 -19.14
CA ALA A 528 -14.79 -17.94 -19.20
C ALA A 528 -15.67 -17.45 -20.37
N CYS A 529 -15.13 -17.35 -21.60
CA CYS A 529 -15.87 -16.88 -22.77
C CYS A 529 -16.84 -17.97 -23.30
N ARG A 530 -18.15 -17.74 -23.16
CA ARG A 530 -19.21 -18.64 -23.66
C ARG A 530 -19.49 -18.37 -25.13
N THR A 531 -19.38 -17.10 -25.53
CA THR A 531 -19.68 -16.60 -26.88
C THR A 531 -18.60 -15.64 -27.40
N PRO A 532 -18.55 -15.35 -28.71
CA PRO A 532 -17.74 -14.26 -29.24
C PRO A 532 -18.04 -12.89 -28.62
N GLY A 533 -19.29 -12.65 -28.19
CA GLY A 533 -19.68 -11.44 -27.46
C GLY A 533 -18.92 -11.31 -26.15
N ASP A 534 -18.84 -12.38 -25.35
CA ASP A 534 -18.03 -12.41 -24.12
C ASP A 534 -16.55 -12.16 -24.42
N LEU A 535 -16.04 -12.71 -25.54
CA LEU A 535 -14.65 -12.52 -25.96
C LEU A 535 -14.35 -11.04 -26.32
N GLN A 536 -15.33 -10.29 -26.80
CA GLN A 536 -15.20 -8.84 -27.03
C GLN A 536 -15.14 -8.04 -25.71
N GLN A 537 -15.71 -8.56 -24.63
CA GLN A 537 -15.72 -7.96 -23.29
C GLN A 537 -14.41 -8.19 -22.51
N MET A 538 -13.51 -9.00 -23.06
CA MET A 538 -12.18 -9.26 -22.49
C MET A 538 -11.15 -8.19 -22.90
N SER A 539 -10.34 -7.78 -21.93
CA SER A 539 -9.17 -6.92 -22.12
C SER A 539 -8.01 -7.66 -22.77
N CYS A 540 -8.08 -7.84 -24.08
CA CYS A 540 -7.03 -8.49 -24.86
C CYS A 540 -6.98 -7.87 -26.26
N PRO A 541 -5.79 -7.57 -26.82
CA PRO A 541 -5.67 -7.09 -28.19
C PRO A 541 -6.35 -8.04 -29.17
N GLU A 542 -7.08 -7.48 -30.14
CA GLU A 542 -7.96 -8.23 -31.04
C GLU A 542 -7.26 -9.41 -31.74
N LYS A 543 -6.01 -9.22 -32.18
CA LYS A 543 -5.19 -10.26 -32.83
C LYS A 543 -4.89 -11.49 -31.95
N TYR A 544 -5.04 -11.37 -30.63
CA TYR A 544 -4.78 -12.43 -29.66
C TYR A 544 -6.07 -13.02 -29.07
N ARG A 545 -7.25 -12.52 -29.46
CA ARG A 545 -8.53 -13.06 -28.99
C ARG A 545 -8.79 -14.42 -29.65
N ASP A 546 -9.12 -15.41 -28.83
CA ASP A 546 -9.49 -16.76 -29.25
C ASP A 546 -10.49 -17.35 -28.25
N MET A 547 -11.47 -18.10 -28.75
CA MET A 547 -12.47 -18.80 -27.90
C MET A 547 -11.85 -19.96 -27.10
N HIS A 548 -10.70 -20.46 -27.53
CA HIS A 548 -9.98 -21.59 -26.94
C HIS A 548 -10.87 -22.79 -26.60
N SER A 549 -11.01 -23.18 -25.33
CA SER A 549 -11.64 -24.46 -24.96
C SER A 549 -12.80 -24.37 -23.95
N PHE A 550 -12.99 -23.25 -23.25
CA PHE A 550 -14.01 -23.15 -22.19
C PHE A 550 -15.44 -23.40 -22.69
N TYR A 551 -15.81 -22.87 -23.86
CA TYR A 551 -17.15 -23.06 -24.42
C TYR A 551 -17.56 -24.54 -24.54
N LYS A 552 -16.59 -25.46 -24.69
CA LYS A 552 -16.84 -26.92 -24.76
C LYS A 552 -17.39 -27.50 -23.47
N TYR A 553 -17.15 -26.84 -22.33
CA TYR A 553 -17.57 -27.28 -20.99
C TYR A 553 -18.93 -26.68 -20.58
N VAL A 554 -19.23 -25.48 -21.06
CA VAL A 554 -20.53 -24.79 -20.83
C VAL A 554 -21.64 -25.40 -21.67
N CYS A 555 -21.32 -25.80 -22.91
CA CYS A 555 -22.30 -26.25 -23.90
C CYS A 555 -22.58 -27.76 -23.82
N ALA A 556 -21.90 -28.47 -22.92
CA ALA A 556 -21.96 -29.92 -22.77
C ALA A 556 -23.38 -30.52 -22.64
N PRO A 557 -24.38 -29.85 -22.03
CA PRO A 557 -25.74 -30.38 -21.98
C PRO A 557 -26.47 -30.39 -23.34
N TYR A 558 -26.00 -29.65 -24.35
CA TYR A 558 -26.74 -29.35 -25.57
C TYR A 558 -26.20 -30.04 -26.84
N TYR A 559 -25.00 -30.62 -26.80
CA TYR A 559 -24.37 -31.29 -27.95
C TYR A 559 -23.79 -32.66 -27.56
N SER A 560 -24.03 -33.68 -28.39
CA SER A 560 -23.40 -34.99 -28.22
C SER A 560 -21.88 -34.90 -28.43
N GLY A 561 -21.09 -35.24 -27.40
CA GLY A 561 -19.62 -35.36 -27.49
C GLY A 561 -18.80 -34.27 -26.79
N GLN A 562 -19.34 -33.53 -25.82
CA GLN A 562 -18.63 -32.46 -25.09
C GLN A 562 -18.21 -32.82 -23.65
N ARG A 563 -17.23 -32.07 -23.12
CA ARG A 563 -16.39 -32.41 -21.94
C ARG A 563 -16.98 -31.87 -20.63
N THR A 564 -16.92 -32.65 -19.56
CA THR A 564 -17.15 -32.20 -18.18
C THR A 564 -15.81 -31.97 -17.47
N ALA A 565 -15.77 -31.07 -16.47
CA ALA A 565 -14.57 -30.93 -15.63
C ALA A 565 -14.33 -32.25 -14.88
N PRO A 566 -13.15 -32.88 -15.00
CA PRO A 566 -12.88 -34.20 -14.41
C PRO A 566 -12.73 -34.16 -12.89
N VAL A 567 -12.47 -32.98 -12.32
CA VAL A 567 -12.33 -32.72 -10.89
C VAL A 567 -13.04 -31.41 -10.57
N LEU A 568 -13.51 -31.23 -9.34
CA LEU A 568 -14.05 -29.95 -8.90
C LEU A 568 -12.99 -28.86 -9.11
N THR A 569 -13.35 -27.81 -9.83
CA THR A 569 -12.44 -26.72 -10.15
C THR A 569 -12.95 -25.42 -9.54
N ILE A 570 -12.23 -24.87 -8.58
CA ILE A 570 -12.52 -23.54 -7.99
C ILE A 570 -11.60 -22.52 -8.66
N LEU A 571 -12.18 -21.40 -9.11
CA LEU A 571 -11.46 -20.35 -9.81
C LEU A 571 -11.73 -18.96 -9.22
N ILE A 572 -10.73 -18.09 -9.33
CA ILE A 572 -10.86 -16.63 -9.23
C ILE A 572 -10.64 -16.01 -10.61
N GLY A 573 -10.95 -14.72 -10.76
CA GLY A 573 -10.74 -13.97 -12.00
C GLY A 573 -9.36 -13.29 -12.04
N GLY A 574 -8.79 -13.14 -13.22
CA GLY A 574 -7.61 -12.32 -13.50
C GLY A 574 -7.95 -11.05 -14.30
N ASN A 575 -7.07 -10.68 -15.22
CA ASN A 575 -7.25 -9.52 -16.11
C ASN A 575 -7.67 -9.90 -17.54
N HIS A 576 -7.56 -11.18 -17.93
CA HIS A 576 -8.06 -11.72 -19.20
C HIS A 576 -9.30 -12.58 -18.95
N GLU A 577 -10.42 -11.91 -18.65
CA GLU A 577 -11.67 -12.58 -18.33
C GLU A 577 -12.82 -12.17 -19.24
N ALA A 578 -13.82 -13.04 -19.34
CA ALA A 578 -15.17 -12.67 -19.73
C ALA A 578 -15.82 -11.85 -18.60
N SER A 579 -15.36 -10.62 -18.41
CA SER A 579 -15.70 -9.81 -17.23
C SER A 579 -17.19 -9.54 -17.09
N ASN A 580 -17.93 -9.51 -18.19
CA ASN A 580 -19.39 -9.45 -18.15
C ASN A 580 -19.98 -10.68 -17.47
N TYR A 581 -19.58 -11.89 -17.89
CA TYR A 581 -20.08 -13.12 -17.30
C TYR A 581 -19.66 -13.28 -15.83
N ASN A 582 -18.39 -12.99 -15.51
CA ASN A 582 -17.92 -13.04 -14.12
C ASN A 582 -18.71 -12.08 -13.23
N PHE A 583 -19.08 -10.90 -13.74
CA PHE A 583 -19.84 -9.91 -12.98
C PHE A 583 -21.32 -10.30 -12.81
N GLU A 584 -21.91 -11.07 -13.73
CA GLU A 584 -23.23 -11.72 -13.50
C GLU A 584 -23.19 -12.63 -12.24
N LEU A 585 -22.01 -13.14 -11.88
CA LEU A 585 -21.71 -14.02 -10.75
C LEU A 585 -20.86 -13.31 -9.68
N TYR A 586 -21.12 -12.02 -9.40
CA TYR A 586 -20.37 -11.21 -8.43
C TYR A 586 -20.17 -11.89 -7.06
N PHE A 587 -21.22 -12.53 -6.54
CA PHE A 587 -21.21 -13.26 -5.26
C PHE A 587 -20.64 -14.69 -5.35
N GLY A 588 -20.20 -15.11 -6.53
CA GLY A 588 -19.77 -16.47 -6.85
C GLY A 588 -20.89 -17.34 -7.45
N GLY A 589 -20.50 -18.43 -8.11
CA GLY A 589 -21.42 -19.37 -8.74
C GLY A 589 -20.76 -20.29 -9.76
N TRP A 590 -21.52 -21.23 -10.31
CA TRP A 590 -21.03 -22.17 -11.30
C TRP A 590 -20.90 -21.48 -12.66
N VAL A 591 -19.69 -21.47 -13.23
CA VAL A 591 -19.43 -20.99 -14.60
C VAL A 591 -19.65 -22.09 -15.64
N ALA A 592 -19.54 -23.34 -15.21
CA ALA A 592 -19.87 -24.55 -15.94
C ALA A 592 -20.12 -25.68 -14.90
N PRO A 593 -20.69 -26.82 -15.29
CA PRO A 593 -20.79 -27.97 -14.38
C PRO A 593 -19.41 -28.34 -13.81
N ASN A 594 -19.34 -28.48 -12.48
CA ASN A 594 -18.13 -28.82 -11.73
C ASN A 594 -17.01 -27.74 -11.76
N MET A 595 -17.33 -26.51 -12.17
CA MET A 595 -16.42 -25.36 -12.13
C MET A 595 -17.06 -24.17 -11.41
N TYR A 596 -16.54 -23.81 -10.24
CA TYR A 596 -17.09 -22.78 -9.35
C TYR A 596 -16.23 -21.52 -9.33
N TYR A 597 -16.80 -20.38 -9.69
CA TYR A 597 -16.19 -19.06 -9.52
C TYR A 597 -16.45 -18.54 -8.12
N LEU A 598 -15.39 -18.12 -7.41
CA LEU A 598 -15.49 -17.59 -6.04
C LEU A 598 -16.20 -16.23 -5.97
N GLY A 599 -16.35 -15.53 -7.09
CA GLY A 599 -16.86 -14.16 -7.11
C GLY A 599 -15.73 -13.14 -7.17
N ASN A 600 -16.07 -11.85 -7.03
CA ASN A 600 -15.06 -10.78 -6.98
C ASN A 600 -14.18 -10.90 -5.72
N SER A 601 -14.76 -11.40 -4.63
CA SER A 601 -14.10 -12.01 -3.48
C SER A 601 -15.01 -13.10 -2.92
N GLY A 602 -14.44 -14.10 -2.24
CA GLY A 602 -15.21 -15.23 -1.75
C GLY A 602 -14.50 -16.04 -0.66
N CYS A 603 -15.28 -16.72 0.18
CA CYS A 603 -14.80 -17.80 1.04
C CYS A 603 -15.81 -18.96 1.06
N VAL A 604 -15.30 -20.18 0.89
CA VAL A 604 -16.06 -21.43 0.80
C VAL A 604 -15.37 -22.52 1.61
N ARG A 605 -16.08 -23.61 1.85
CA ARG A 605 -15.58 -24.80 2.54
C ARG A 605 -15.66 -26.03 1.64
N TYR A 606 -14.65 -26.89 1.68
CA TYR A 606 -14.63 -28.13 0.93
C TYR A 606 -13.90 -29.22 1.71
N ARG A 607 -14.61 -30.27 2.14
CA ARG A 607 -14.05 -31.43 2.84
C ARG A 607 -13.13 -31.07 4.01
N GLY A 608 -13.51 -30.05 4.79
CA GLY A 608 -12.72 -29.51 5.91
C GLY A 608 -11.79 -28.35 5.56
N LEU A 609 -11.49 -28.09 4.28
CA LEU A 609 -10.69 -26.93 3.88
C LEU A 609 -11.53 -25.66 3.88
N ARG A 610 -11.00 -24.58 4.46
CA ARG A 610 -11.50 -23.22 4.30
C ARG A 610 -10.69 -22.48 3.23
N ILE A 611 -11.33 -22.18 2.12
CA ILE A 611 -10.69 -21.59 0.93
C ILE A 611 -11.23 -20.17 0.75
N ALA A 612 -10.36 -19.17 0.84
CA ALA A 612 -10.69 -17.78 0.56
C ALA A 612 -9.98 -17.29 -0.70
N GLY A 613 -10.51 -16.26 -1.35
CA GLY A 613 -9.85 -15.70 -2.51
C GLY A 613 -10.41 -14.37 -2.98
N ILE A 614 -9.62 -13.72 -3.83
CA ILE A 614 -9.93 -12.42 -4.41
C ILE A 614 -9.57 -12.38 -5.88
N SER A 615 -10.51 -11.88 -6.68
CA SER A 615 -10.37 -11.76 -8.13
C SER A 615 -9.76 -10.41 -8.53
N GLY A 616 -9.15 -10.40 -9.71
CA GLY A 616 -8.70 -9.19 -10.38
C GLY A 616 -7.26 -8.78 -10.07
N VAL A 617 -6.90 -7.60 -10.58
CA VAL A 617 -5.58 -6.99 -10.39
C VAL A 617 -5.69 -5.61 -9.76
N TYR A 618 -4.67 -5.21 -9.04
CA TYR A 618 -4.65 -3.91 -8.38
C TYR A 618 -4.42 -2.79 -9.39
N TYR A 619 -5.30 -1.79 -9.35
CA TYR A 619 -5.10 -0.53 -10.04
C TYR A 619 -5.54 0.64 -9.14
N PRO A 620 -4.64 1.57 -8.81
CA PRO A 620 -4.87 2.54 -7.76
C PRO A 620 -6.03 3.50 -8.06
N ASP A 621 -6.24 3.90 -9.31
CA ASP A 621 -7.30 4.89 -9.63
C ASP A 621 -8.71 4.34 -9.43
N ASN A 622 -8.88 3.02 -9.46
CA ASN A 622 -10.19 2.38 -9.32
C ASN A 622 -10.39 1.75 -7.94
N PHE A 623 -9.34 1.64 -7.13
CA PHE A 623 -9.40 0.92 -5.86
C PHE A 623 -10.48 1.49 -4.93
N ASN A 624 -10.58 2.81 -4.81
CA ASN A 624 -11.59 3.48 -3.96
C ASN A 624 -12.91 3.82 -4.70
N ALA A 625 -13.08 3.33 -5.93
CA ALA A 625 -14.32 3.53 -6.68
C ALA A 625 -15.31 2.40 -6.42
N GLY A 626 -16.60 2.69 -6.59
CA GLY A 626 -17.62 1.68 -6.74
C GLY A 626 -17.52 0.94 -8.08
N TYR A 627 -18.49 0.05 -8.33
CA TYR A 627 -18.65 -0.59 -9.63
C TYR A 627 -19.50 0.30 -10.55
N GLN A 628 -18.82 1.14 -11.32
CA GLN A 628 -19.42 2.20 -12.15
C GLN A 628 -19.48 1.86 -13.64
N GLU A 629 -19.06 0.66 -14.02
CA GLU A 629 -18.88 0.24 -15.41
C GLU A 629 -20.20 0.02 -16.16
N ASP A 630 -20.40 0.70 -17.29
CA ASP A 630 -21.57 0.45 -18.13
C ASP A 630 -21.40 -0.79 -19.02
N PHE A 631 -22.46 -1.61 -19.10
CA PHE A 631 -22.54 -2.78 -19.97
C PHE A 631 -23.37 -2.49 -21.23
N PRO A 632 -22.97 -2.97 -22.42
CA PRO A 632 -21.73 -3.71 -22.70
C PRO A 632 -20.48 -2.84 -22.47
N LEU A 633 -19.43 -3.45 -21.93
CA LEU A 633 -18.19 -2.79 -21.54
C LEU A 633 -17.49 -2.20 -22.77
N GLN A 634 -17.09 -0.94 -22.66
CA GLN A 634 -16.36 -0.24 -23.70
C GLN A 634 -15.22 0.61 -23.13
N GLY A 635 -14.20 0.85 -23.97
CA GLY A 635 -13.07 1.73 -23.64
C GLY A 635 -12.40 1.37 -22.32
N ARG A 636 -12.43 2.30 -21.35
CA ARG A 636 -11.81 2.10 -20.03
C ARG A 636 -12.53 1.06 -19.16
N HIS A 637 -13.84 0.83 -19.38
CA HIS A 637 -14.65 -0.06 -18.55
C HIS A 637 -14.26 -1.53 -18.72
N ILE A 638 -13.77 -1.91 -19.91
CA ILE A 638 -13.20 -3.24 -20.16
C ILE A 638 -12.05 -3.55 -19.19
N ARG A 639 -11.28 -2.52 -18.80
CA ARG A 639 -10.17 -2.68 -17.84
C ARG A 639 -10.62 -2.49 -16.40
N SER A 640 -11.42 -1.47 -16.14
CA SER A 640 -11.75 -1.09 -14.77
C SER A 640 -12.59 -2.14 -14.03
N ILE A 641 -13.39 -2.94 -14.75
CA ILE A 641 -14.27 -3.95 -14.16
C ILE A 641 -13.54 -5.03 -13.35
N TYR A 642 -12.35 -5.45 -13.78
CA TYR A 642 -11.57 -6.49 -13.09
C TYR A 642 -10.52 -5.90 -12.13
N HIS A 643 -10.49 -4.58 -11.94
CA HIS A 643 -9.58 -4.00 -10.96
C HIS A 643 -10.12 -4.26 -9.54
N THR A 644 -9.29 -4.74 -8.63
CA THR A 644 -9.67 -4.99 -7.23
C THR A 644 -10.18 -3.70 -6.56
N ARG A 645 -11.27 -3.78 -5.80
CA ARG A 645 -11.85 -2.65 -5.05
C ARG A 645 -11.57 -2.72 -3.56
N GLN A 646 -11.59 -1.58 -2.89
CA GLN A 646 -11.41 -1.44 -1.45
C GLN A 646 -12.48 -2.20 -0.67
N CYS A 647 -13.72 -2.24 -1.15
CA CYS A 647 -14.79 -3.01 -0.52
C CYS A 647 -14.50 -4.51 -0.52
N GLU A 648 -13.87 -5.08 -1.55
CA GLU A 648 -13.48 -6.50 -1.56
C GLU A 648 -12.39 -6.80 -0.54
N ILE A 649 -11.41 -5.90 -0.39
CA ILE A 649 -10.38 -6.00 0.66
C ILE A 649 -11.04 -5.92 2.04
N PHE A 650 -11.92 -4.94 2.25
CA PHE A 650 -12.63 -4.79 3.52
C PHE A 650 -13.38 -6.06 3.90
N LYS A 651 -14.21 -6.61 3.01
CA LYS A 651 -14.95 -7.86 3.27
C LYS A 651 -14.05 -9.01 3.71
N LEU A 652 -12.90 -9.19 3.05
CA LEU A 652 -11.97 -10.27 3.40
C LEU A 652 -11.22 -10.02 4.71
N MET A 653 -10.95 -8.77 5.07
CA MET A 653 -10.34 -8.41 6.36
C MET A 653 -11.25 -8.69 7.56
N GLN A 654 -12.56 -8.79 7.33
CA GLN A 654 -13.54 -9.12 8.36
C GLN A 654 -13.57 -10.61 8.73
N LEU A 655 -13.04 -11.50 7.89
CA LEU A 655 -12.95 -12.92 8.22
C LEU A 655 -12.07 -13.15 9.45
N THR A 656 -12.53 -14.00 10.36
CA THR A 656 -11.79 -14.38 11.58
C THR A 656 -11.18 -15.77 11.45
N GLY A 657 -10.29 -16.14 12.37
CA GLY A 657 -9.55 -17.40 12.30
C GLY A 657 -8.60 -17.46 11.10
N THR A 658 -8.13 -18.67 10.78
CA THR A 658 -7.23 -18.88 9.64
C THR A 658 -7.95 -19.50 8.46
N ALA A 659 -7.61 -19.06 7.25
CA ALA A 659 -7.94 -19.79 6.04
C ALA A 659 -6.89 -20.87 5.80
N ASP A 660 -7.26 -22.03 5.26
CA ASP A 660 -6.25 -23.05 4.92
C ASP A 660 -5.54 -22.67 3.62
N VAL A 661 -6.33 -22.17 2.67
CA VAL A 661 -5.87 -21.74 1.37
C VAL A 661 -6.41 -20.34 1.05
N PHE A 662 -5.52 -19.48 0.58
CA PHE A 662 -5.89 -18.19 0.00
C PHE A 662 -5.47 -18.11 -1.48
N MET A 663 -6.36 -17.61 -2.34
CA MET A 663 -6.13 -17.44 -3.77
C MET A 663 -6.16 -15.96 -4.17
N SER A 664 -5.16 -15.52 -4.94
CA SER A 664 -5.18 -14.18 -5.57
C SER A 664 -4.55 -14.22 -6.95
N HIS A 665 -5.05 -13.45 -7.91
CA HIS A 665 -4.40 -13.42 -9.23
C HIS A 665 -3.07 -12.67 -9.16
N ASP A 666 -3.13 -11.43 -8.68
CA ASP A 666 -1.95 -10.64 -8.33
C ASP A 666 -1.20 -11.23 -7.14
N TRP A 667 0.11 -11.01 -7.13
CA TRP A 667 0.94 -11.39 -5.99
C TRP A 667 0.74 -10.41 -4.84
N PRO A 668 0.84 -10.86 -3.58
CA PRO A 668 1.01 -9.98 -2.45
C PRO A 668 2.29 -9.17 -2.59
N GLN A 669 2.18 -7.86 -2.44
CA GLN A 669 3.35 -7.00 -2.53
C GLN A 669 4.38 -7.39 -1.47
N ARG A 670 5.66 -7.40 -1.85
CA ARG A 670 6.82 -7.80 -1.03
C ARG A 670 7.01 -9.31 -0.85
N VAL A 671 6.11 -10.18 -1.34
CA VAL A 671 6.25 -11.64 -1.16
C VAL A 671 7.59 -12.20 -1.65
N THR A 672 8.22 -11.53 -2.63
CA THR A 672 9.54 -11.88 -3.17
C THR A 672 10.69 -11.78 -2.17
N GLN A 673 10.49 -11.14 -1.01
CA GLN A 673 11.51 -11.03 0.05
C GLN A 673 11.75 -12.35 0.77
N TRP A 674 10.81 -13.30 0.68
CA TRP A 674 10.82 -14.56 1.41
C TRP A 674 11.03 -15.79 0.53
N GLY A 675 11.53 -15.59 -0.69
CA GLY A 675 11.89 -16.66 -1.63
C GLY A 675 13.19 -16.33 -2.38
N ASP A 676 13.54 -17.13 -3.39
CA ASP A 676 14.76 -16.92 -4.18
C ASP A 676 14.59 -15.76 -5.18
N ARG A 677 14.75 -14.55 -4.65
CA ARG A 677 14.66 -13.31 -5.42
C ARG A 677 15.71 -13.24 -6.53
N ALA A 678 16.91 -13.79 -6.31
CA ALA A 678 17.99 -13.77 -7.30
C ALA A 678 17.61 -14.62 -8.52
N ALA A 679 17.11 -15.84 -8.30
CA ALA A 679 16.61 -16.70 -9.38
C ALA A 679 15.41 -16.09 -10.11
N LEU A 680 14.49 -15.43 -9.40
CA LEU A 680 13.37 -14.73 -10.01
C LEU A 680 13.84 -13.59 -10.93
N ILE A 681 14.78 -12.76 -10.47
CA ILE A 681 15.34 -11.65 -11.25
C ILE A 681 16.14 -12.19 -12.44
N ALA A 682 16.95 -13.24 -12.25
CA ALA A 682 17.67 -13.87 -13.35
C ALA A 682 16.72 -14.36 -14.46
N LYS A 683 15.58 -14.95 -14.08
CA LYS A 683 14.55 -15.41 -15.02
C LYS A 683 13.75 -14.26 -15.64
N LYS A 684 13.47 -13.21 -14.87
CA LYS A 684 12.67 -12.04 -15.29
C LYS A 684 13.34 -10.73 -14.84
N PRO A 685 14.38 -10.27 -15.56
CA PRO A 685 15.17 -9.10 -15.14
C PRO A 685 14.34 -7.82 -15.03
N HIS A 686 13.29 -7.67 -15.85
CA HIS A 686 12.40 -6.52 -15.80
C HIS A 686 11.66 -6.37 -14.46
N LEU A 687 11.45 -7.47 -13.71
CA LEU A 687 10.85 -7.42 -12.37
C LEU A 687 11.79 -6.83 -11.33
N GLU A 688 13.10 -6.77 -11.57
CA GLU A 688 14.08 -6.26 -10.60
C GLU A 688 13.72 -4.84 -10.16
N LYS A 689 13.37 -3.98 -11.12
CA LYS A 689 12.99 -2.61 -10.84
C LYS A 689 11.75 -2.56 -9.95
N ASP A 690 10.72 -3.32 -10.30
CA ASP A 690 9.42 -3.31 -9.61
C ASP A 690 9.50 -3.94 -8.21
N ILE A 691 10.26 -5.04 -8.08
CA ILE A 691 10.60 -5.67 -6.79
C ILE A 691 11.37 -4.68 -5.94
N ALA A 692 12.42 -4.07 -6.50
CA ALA A 692 13.21 -3.12 -5.75
C ALA A 692 12.31 -1.97 -5.31
N THR A 693 11.51 -1.37 -6.19
CA THR A 693 10.65 -0.20 -5.84
C THR A 693 9.49 -0.55 -4.92
N GLY A 694 9.27 -1.84 -4.64
CA GLY A 694 8.17 -2.30 -3.82
C GLY A 694 6.82 -2.02 -4.47
N VAL A 695 6.74 -2.06 -5.80
CA VAL A 695 5.49 -1.83 -6.56
C VAL A 695 4.99 -3.09 -7.25
N LEU A 696 5.78 -4.18 -7.24
CA LEU A 696 5.36 -5.46 -7.77
C LEU A 696 4.28 -6.08 -6.86
N GLY A 697 3.11 -6.36 -7.44
CA GLY A 697 1.99 -6.98 -6.76
C GLY A 697 1.02 -5.98 -6.12
N ASN A 698 -0.06 -6.51 -5.55
CA ASN A 698 -1.12 -5.76 -4.91
C ASN A 698 -0.71 -5.37 -3.46
N PRO A 699 -0.73 -4.08 -3.11
CA PRO A 699 -0.27 -3.58 -1.81
C PRO A 699 -1.17 -3.95 -0.62
N TYR A 700 -2.41 -4.37 -0.85
CA TYR A 700 -3.39 -4.66 0.20
C TYR A 700 -3.52 -6.16 0.52
N LEU A 701 -3.02 -7.03 -0.35
CA LEU A 701 -3.01 -8.48 -0.08
C LEU A 701 -2.09 -8.89 1.10
N PRO A 702 -0.96 -8.21 1.38
CA PRO A 702 -0.20 -8.48 2.60
C PRO A 702 -1.03 -8.31 3.87
N ASP A 703 -1.94 -7.33 3.92
CA ASP A 703 -2.79 -7.12 5.10
C ASP A 703 -3.75 -8.30 5.31
N ILE A 704 -4.31 -8.84 4.22
CA ILE A 704 -5.14 -10.07 4.27
C ILE A 704 -4.30 -11.28 4.68
N MET A 705 -3.07 -11.40 4.17
CA MET A 705 -2.14 -12.48 4.54
C MET A 705 -1.79 -12.42 6.02
N ASP A 706 -1.51 -11.23 6.56
CA ASP A 706 -1.19 -11.03 7.97
C ASP A 706 -2.42 -11.27 8.87
N ARG A 707 -3.62 -10.95 8.38
CA ARG A 707 -4.90 -11.15 9.09
C ARG A 707 -5.33 -12.61 9.16
N LEU A 708 -5.26 -13.34 8.04
CA LEU A 708 -5.77 -14.71 7.90
C LEU A 708 -4.69 -15.79 8.04
N GLN A 709 -3.41 -15.42 7.89
CA GLN A 709 -2.24 -16.29 8.06
C GLN A 709 -2.41 -17.68 7.44
N PRO A 710 -2.77 -17.77 6.13
CA PRO A 710 -3.17 -19.02 5.56
C PRO A 710 -2.00 -20.00 5.44
N ASN A 711 -2.26 -21.30 5.56
CA ASN A 711 -1.19 -22.29 5.40
C ASN A 711 -0.59 -22.22 3.98
N TYR A 712 -1.45 -21.97 2.98
CA TYR A 712 -1.07 -21.82 1.59
C TYR A 712 -1.63 -20.55 0.96
N TRP A 713 -0.78 -19.83 0.22
CA TRP A 713 -1.19 -18.71 -0.62
C TRP A 713 -0.80 -18.99 -2.07
N PHE A 714 -1.78 -19.05 -2.97
CA PHE A 714 -1.56 -19.33 -4.38
C PHE A 714 -1.82 -18.10 -5.26
N SER A 715 -0.85 -17.78 -6.14
CA SER A 715 -0.98 -16.67 -7.08
C SER A 715 -0.55 -16.94 -8.53
N ALA A 716 -0.87 -16.01 -9.43
CA ALA A 716 -0.58 -16.11 -10.86
C ALA A 716 -0.05 -14.79 -11.44
N HIS A 717 -0.59 -14.33 -12.58
CA HIS A 717 -0.31 -13.08 -13.27
C HIS A 717 1.09 -12.90 -13.88
N LEU A 718 2.15 -13.07 -13.08
CA LEU A 718 3.52 -12.76 -13.50
C LEU A 718 4.15 -13.80 -14.43
N HIS A 719 3.46 -14.90 -14.74
CA HIS A 719 3.90 -15.96 -15.64
C HIS A 719 5.28 -16.53 -15.26
N CYS A 720 5.45 -16.92 -14.00
CA CYS A 720 6.59 -17.67 -13.51
C CYS A 720 6.23 -18.47 -12.26
N ARG A 721 6.88 -19.63 -12.10
CA ARG A 721 6.95 -20.28 -10.80
C ARG A 721 7.84 -19.49 -9.84
N PHE A 722 7.34 -19.26 -8.64
CA PHE A 722 8.08 -18.71 -7.51
C PHE A 722 7.48 -19.24 -6.22
N ASP A 723 8.35 -19.67 -5.32
CA ASP A 723 8.00 -20.28 -4.04
C ASP A 723 8.62 -19.40 -2.93
N ALA A 724 7.85 -19.09 -1.89
CA ALA A 724 8.27 -18.26 -0.75
C ALA A 724 7.66 -18.74 0.56
N ARG A 725 8.32 -18.45 1.69
CA ARG A 725 7.83 -18.77 3.04
C ARG A 725 7.69 -17.52 3.88
N VAL A 726 6.46 -17.03 4.03
CA VAL A 726 6.18 -15.77 4.72
C VAL A 726 5.89 -16.05 6.20
N PRO A 727 6.72 -15.57 7.14
CA PRO A 727 6.54 -15.80 8.57
C PRO A 727 5.51 -14.85 9.18
N HIS A 728 4.66 -15.40 10.07
CA HIS A 728 3.65 -14.71 10.87
C HIS A 728 3.84 -15.06 12.36
N GLY A 729 4.93 -14.61 12.96
CA GLY A 729 5.31 -15.06 14.31
C GLY A 729 5.62 -16.56 14.31
N ASP A 730 4.77 -17.36 14.97
CA ASP A 730 4.94 -18.81 15.10
C ASP A 730 4.38 -19.61 13.89
N ARG A 731 3.65 -18.95 12.98
CA ARG A 731 3.09 -19.56 11.76
C ARG A 731 3.86 -19.15 10.52
N VAL A 732 3.73 -19.95 9.45
CA VAL A 732 4.35 -19.66 8.15
C VAL A 732 3.34 -19.93 7.04
N THR A 733 3.11 -18.91 6.21
CA THR A 733 2.36 -19.06 4.95
C THR A 733 3.30 -19.56 3.86
N SER A 734 2.97 -20.68 3.25
CA SER A 734 3.65 -21.16 2.03
C SER A 734 3.06 -20.45 0.81
N PHE A 735 3.79 -19.49 0.25
CA PHE A 735 3.40 -18.81 -0.97
C PHE A 735 3.93 -19.57 -2.18
N MET A 736 3.06 -19.85 -3.15
CA MET A 736 3.45 -20.38 -4.45
C MET A 736 2.75 -19.63 -5.57
N SER A 737 3.46 -19.48 -6.68
CA SER A 737 2.91 -18.97 -7.92
C SER A 737 3.29 -19.85 -9.09
N TYR A 738 2.53 -19.73 -10.18
CA TYR A 738 2.69 -20.59 -11.36
C TYR A 738 2.73 -19.79 -12.66
N ASP A 739 3.35 -20.40 -13.67
CA ASP A 739 3.34 -19.88 -15.04
C ASP A 739 1.97 -20.09 -15.71
N LYS A 740 1.86 -19.73 -17.00
CA LYS A 740 0.72 -20.10 -17.86
C LYS A 740 1.01 -21.35 -18.70
N PRO A 741 -0.02 -22.06 -19.20
CA PRO A 741 0.15 -23.19 -20.11
C PRO A 741 1.10 -22.88 -21.27
N GLY A 742 2.00 -23.83 -21.55
CA GLY A 742 2.91 -23.77 -22.68
C GLY A 742 4.03 -24.80 -22.59
N PRO A 743 4.77 -25.02 -23.69
CA PRO A 743 5.85 -25.99 -23.72
C PRO A 743 6.91 -25.70 -22.65
N ASN A 744 7.30 -26.72 -21.89
CA ASN A 744 8.33 -26.66 -20.84
C ASN A 744 8.06 -25.65 -19.71
N ARG A 745 6.82 -25.16 -19.56
CA ARG A 745 6.45 -24.23 -18.49
C ARG A 745 5.97 -24.97 -17.24
N LYS A 746 6.35 -24.47 -16.08
CA LYS A 746 5.90 -24.95 -14.77
C LYS A 746 4.62 -24.20 -14.36
N PHE A 747 3.50 -24.51 -15.01
CA PHE A 747 2.24 -23.79 -14.84
C PHE A 747 1.25 -24.45 -13.86
N MET A 748 1.54 -25.67 -13.41
CA MET A 748 0.71 -26.43 -12.48
C MET A 748 1.57 -27.36 -11.63
N ASP A 749 1.12 -27.62 -10.41
CA ASP A 749 1.60 -28.69 -9.55
C ASP A 749 0.46 -29.23 -8.65
N MET A 750 0.73 -30.31 -7.93
CA MET A 750 -0.21 -30.89 -6.94
C MET A 750 0.40 -30.84 -5.54
N HIS A 751 -0.39 -30.40 -4.57
CA HIS A 751 0.03 -30.19 -3.18
C HIS A 751 -0.79 -31.03 -2.21
N PRO A 752 -0.15 -31.72 -1.26
CA PRO A 752 -0.84 -32.25 -0.10
C PRO A 752 -1.20 -31.10 0.84
N VAL A 753 -2.49 -30.96 1.15
CA VAL A 753 -3.01 -29.96 2.10
C VAL A 753 -3.63 -30.72 3.28
N PRO A 754 -3.15 -30.51 4.52
CA PRO A 754 -3.68 -31.20 5.69
C PRO A 754 -5.08 -30.68 6.04
N VAL A 755 -5.91 -31.58 6.56
CA VAL A 755 -7.25 -31.31 7.09
C VAL A 755 -7.46 -32.10 8.38
N ASP A 756 -8.14 -31.50 9.36
CA ASP A 756 -8.36 -32.13 10.67
C ASP A 756 -9.20 -33.43 10.54
N ALA A 757 -10.19 -33.43 9.65
CA ALA A 757 -10.93 -34.63 9.23
C ALA A 757 -11.47 -34.42 7.80
N PRO A 758 -11.08 -35.23 6.80
CA PRO A 758 -11.68 -35.19 5.47
C PRO A 758 -13.14 -35.63 5.60
N SER A 759 -14.07 -34.70 5.40
CA SER A 759 -15.49 -35.06 5.27
C SER A 759 -15.80 -35.39 3.82
N ASP A 760 -16.87 -36.13 3.57
CA ASP A 760 -17.44 -36.27 2.22
C ASP A 760 -18.39 -35.12 1.88
N ALA A 761 -18.31 -34.01 2.62
CA ALA A 761 -19.15 -32.85 2.38
C ALA A 761 -18.86 -32.27 0.99
N PRO A 762 -19.91 -31.89 0.24
CA PRO A 762 -19.75 -31.19 -1.02
C PRO A 762 -19.15 -29.80 -0.79
N LEU A 763 -19.01 -29.01 -1.86
CA LEU A 763 -18.68 -27.59 -1.71
C LEU A 763 -19.77 -26.89 -0.88
N CYS A 764 -19.37 -26.19 0.17
CA CYS A 764 -20.25 -25.47 1.09
C CYS A 764 -19.89 -23.99 1.15
N TYR A 765 -20.88 -23.15 1.45
CA TYR A 765 -20.65 -21.74 1.77
C TYR A 765 -20.00 -21.64 3.15
N ASP A 766 -19.13 -20.64 3.36
CA ASP A 766 -18.65 -20.30 4.69
C ASP A 766 -19.69 -19.41 5.41
N PRO A 767 -20.21 -19.79 6.59
CA PRO A 767 -21.25 -19.01 7.28
C PRO A 767 -20.83 -17.58 7.62
N GLU A 768 -19.57 -17.35 7.99
CA GLU A 768 -19.05 -16.01 8.31
C GLU A 768 -18.98 -15.16 7.04
N TRP A 769 -18.60 -15.76 5.92
CA TRP A 769 -18.65 -15.08 4.62
C TRP A 769 -20.07 -14.69 4.20
N LEU A 770 -21.07 -15.55 4.43
CA LEU A 770 -22.47 -15.22 4.16
C LEU A 770 -22.94 -14.04 5.01
N ALA A 771 -22.57 -14.01 6.29
CA ALA A 771 -22.87 -12.90 7.19
C ALA A 771 -22.22 -11.59 6.72
N ILE A 772 -20.93 -11.63 6.36
CA ILE A 772 -20.20 -10.48 5.80
C ILE A 772 -20.89 -9.96 4.54
N GLN A 773 -21.29 -10.85 3.62
CA GLN A 773 -21.97 -10.43 2.39
C GLN A 773 -23.33 -9.79 2.68
N ARG A 774 -24.10 -10.35 3.62
CA ARG A 774 -25.41 -9.82 4.03
C ARG A 774 -25.30 -8.42 4.65
N LEU A 775 -24.31 -8.21 5.52
CA LEU A 775 -24.10 -6.93 6.21
C LEU A 775 -23.45 -5.87 5.32
N THR A 776 -22.57 -6.25 4.40
CA THR A 776 -21.84 -5.28 3.56
C THR A 776 -22.56 -4.92 2.27
N ALA A 777 -23.44 -5.78 1.74
CA ALA A 777 -24.16 -5.53 0.49
C ALA A 777 -24.89 -4.18 0.43
N PRO A 778 -25.63 -3.72 1.47
CA PRO A 778 -26.28 -2.41 1.45
C PRO A 778 -25.33 -1.21 1.30
N HIS A 779 -24.05 -1.41 1.55
CA HIS A 779 -23.03 -0.37 1.54
C HIS A 779 -22.11 -0.42 0.32
N LEU A 780 -22.29 -1.39 -0.58
CA LEU A 780 -21.56 -1.45 -1.84
C LEU A 780 -22.05 -0.33 -2.76
N SER A 781 -21.11 0.42 -3.33
CA SER A 781 -21.41 1.59 -4.16
C SER A 781 -21.21 1.29 -5.65
N VAL A 782 -22.03 1.96 -6.47
CA VAL A 782 -21.93 2.02 -7.93
C VAL A 782 -21.39 3.37 -8.43
N ASP A 783 -20.95 4.22 -7.52
CA ASP A 783 -20.50 5.58 -7.80
C ASP A 783 -18.99 5.65 -8.04
N ALA A 784 -18.55 6.73 -8.69
CA ALA A 784 -17.13 6.99 -8.95
C ALA A 784 -16.30 7.20 -7.66
N ILE A 785 -16.95 7.50 -6.55
CA ILE A 785 -16.36 7.63 -5.21
C ILE A 785 -17.22 6.78 -4.28
N ALA A 786 -16.69 5.64 -3.85
CA ALA A 786 -17.37 4.81 -2.86
C ALA A 786 -17.07 5.36 -1.45
N PRO A 787 -18.05 5.36 -0.53
CA PRO A 787 -17.77 5.52 0.89
C PRO A 787 -16.78 4.45 1.34
N LEU A 788 -15.83 4.81 2.20
CA LEU A 788 -14.92 3.83 2.79
C LEU A 788 -15.71 2.95 3.75
N LEU A 789 -15.72 1.64 3.50
CA LEU A 789 -16.18 0.69 4.51
C LEU A 789 -15.18 0.64 5.68
N SER A 790 -15.71 0.69 6.89
CA SER A 790 -14.97 0.63 8.15
C SER A 790 -15.76 -0.18 9.19
N ASP A 791 -15.08 -0.52 10.28
CA ASP A 791 -15.69 -1.24 11.41
C ASP A 791 -16.76 -0.41 12.16
N GLU A 792 -16.85 0.90 11.88
CA GLU A 792 -17.94 1.76 12.35
C GLU A 792 -19.25 1.52 11.58
N VAL A 793 -19.15 1.03 10.33
CA VAL A 793 -20.30 0.73 9.46
C VAL A 793 -20.76 -0.71 9.65
N VAL A 794 -19.82 -1.65 9.70
CA VAL A 794 -20.09 -3.07 9.97
C VAL A 794 -19.12 -3.54 11.05
N SER A 795 -19.61 -3.66 12.28
CA SER A 795 -18.76 -4.04 13.41
C SER A 795 -18.47 -5.54 13.44
N PRO A 796 -17.32 -5.96 14.00
CA PRO A 796 -17.01 -7.38 14.21
C PRO A 796 -18.08 -8.12 15.02
N ASP A 797 -18.68 -7.47 16.02
CA ASP A 797 -19.75 -8.05 16.85
C ASP A 797 -21.01 -8.33 16.03
N ALA A 798 -21.40 -7.40 15.14
CA ALA A 798 -22.52 -7.60 14.24
C ALA A 798 -22.28 -8.77 13.28
N ILE A 799 -21.05 -8.93 12.78
CA ILE A 799 -20.67 -10.08 11.94
C ILE A 799 -20.75 -11.38 12.74
N ALA A 800 -20.26 -11.41 13.98
CA ALA A 800 -20.32 -12.60 14.82
C ALA A 800 -21.77 -13.01 15.13
N GLU A 801 -22.63 -12.05 15.49
CA GLU A 801 -24.06 -12.29 15.72
C GLU A 801 -24.75 -12.82 14.45
N GLU A 802 -24.51 -12.17 13.31
CA GLU A 802 -25.10 -12.56 12.04
C GLU A 802 -24.58 -13.92 11.56
N THR A 803 -23.31 -14.25 11.82
CA THR A 803 -22.74 -15.58 11.56
C THR A 803 -23.48 -16.66 12.34
N GLN A 804 -23.78 -16.41 13.62
CA GLN A 804 -24.53 -17.36 14.44
C GLN A 804 -25.97 -17.52 13.92
N ARG A 805 -26.61 -16.44 13.46
CA ARG A 805 -27.94 -16.51 12.83
C ARG A 805 -27.91 -17.35 11.56
N ILE A 806 -26.92 -17.16 10.69
CA ILE A 806 -26.73 -17.99 9.48
C ILE A 806 -26.56 -19.47 9.86
N ARG A 807 -25.75 -19.79 10.87
CA ARG A 807 -25.56 -21.18 11.33
C ARG A 807 -26.86 -21.79 11.85
N ASN A 808 -27.63 -21.03 12.62
CA ASN A 808 -28.93 -21.49 13.14
C ASN A 808 -29.95 -21.75 12.02
N GLU A 809 -29.94 -20.93 10.97
CA GLU A 809 -30.91 -21.02 9.87
C GLU A 809 -30.53 -22.04 8.80
N PHE A 810 -29.23 -22.15 8.47
CA PHE A 810 -28.74 -22.93 7.32
C PHE A 810 -27.75 -24.03 7.66
N GLY A 811 -27.36 -24.17 8.93
CA GLY A 811 -26.34 -25.10 9.41
C GLY A 811 -24.91 -24.57 9.31
N ASP A 812 -23.96 -25.34 9.85
CA ASP A 812 -22.54 -24.96 9.91
C ASP A 812 -21.81 -25.04 8.57
N GLU A 813 -22.31 -25.88 7.65
CA GLU A 813 -21.77 -26.04 6.30
C GLU A 813 -22.91 -26.03 5.27
N PRO A 814 -23.53 -24.87 4.99
CA PRO A 814 -24.61 -24.77 4.02
C PRO A 814 -24.13 -25.18 2.62
N PRO A 815 -24.72 -26.20 1.98
CA PRO A 815 -24.20 -26.70 0.70
C PRO A 815 -24.43 -25.70 -0.44
N VAL A 816 -23.42 -25.57 -1.30
CA VAL A 816 -23.54 -24.87 -2.59
C VAL A 816 -24.38 -25.74 -3.52
N PRO A 817 -25.55 -25.28 -3.99
CA PRO A 817 -26.43 -26.08 -4.83
C PRO A 817 -25.81 -26.28 -6.22
N ALA A 818 -25.91 -27.48 -6.80
CA ALA A 818 -25.49 -27.76 -8.17
C ALA A 818 -26.51 -27.22 -9.20
N ASN A 819 -26.65 -25.89 -9.27
CA ASN A 819 -27.71 -25.19 -10.02
C ASN A 819 -27.19 -24.40 -11.24
N PHE A 820 -26.09 -24.86 -11.86
CA PHE A 820 -25.59 -24.27 -13.09
C PHE A 820 -26.70 -24.14 -14.15
N THR A 821 -26.83 -22.95 -14.73
CA THR A 821 -27.79 -22.67 -15.80
C THR A 821 -27.08 -21.93 -16.93
N ALA A 822 -27.19 -22.46 -18.16
CA ALA A 822 -26.69 -21.76 -19.33
C ALA A 822 -27.57 -20.54 -19.63
N THR A 823 -26.98 -19.35 -19.58
CA THR A 823 -27.69 -18.07 -19.77
C THR A 823 -27.56 -17.51 -21.19
N VAL A 824 -26.72 -18.12 -22.03
CA VAL A 824 -26.54 -17.71 -23.44
C VAL A 824 -26.53 -18.93 -24.36
N PRO A 825 -26.95 -18.78 -25.63
CA PRO A 825 -26.85 -19.85 -26.61
C PRO A 825 -25.40 -20.34 -26.79
N PRO A 826 -25.19 -21.66 -26.91
CA PRO A 826 -23.88 -22.24 -27.17
C PRO A 826 -23.15 -21.71 -28.41
N TYR A 827 -21.84 -21.47 -28.27
CA TYR A 827 -20.98 -21.20 -29.41
C TYR A 827 -20.81 -22.44 -30.30
N THR A 828 -21.01 -22.28 -31.62
CA THR A 828 -20.81 -23.33 -32.63
C THR A 828 -19.53 -23.03 -33.44
N PRO A 829 -18.49 -23.88 -33.37
CA PRO A 829 -17.28 -23.73 -34.19
C PRO A 829 -17.60 -23.87 -35.68
N GLY A 830 -17.14 -22.93 -36.53
CA GLY A 830 -17.33 -23.02 -37.99
C GLY A 830 -17.46 -21.69 -38.73
N ARG A 831 -17.72 -20.58 -38.04
CA ARG A 831 -17.63 -19.23 -38.64
C ARG A 831 -16.17 -18.82 -38.79
N ARG A 832 -15.74 -18.43 -39.99
CA ARG A 832 -14.33 -18.06 -40.30
C ARG A 832 -13.85 -16.92 -39.38
N ARG A 833 -12.61 -17.04 -38.88
CA ARG A 833 -11.90 -16.06 -38.00
C ARG A 833 -11.94 -14.61 -38.49
N ARG A 834 -12.12 -14.39 -39.81
CA ARG A 834 -12.16 -13.07 -40.47
C ARG A 834 -13.53 -12.36 -40.37
N GLN A 835 -14.57 -13.01 -39.85
CA GLN A 835 -15.92 -12.43 -39.65
C GLN A 835 -16.26 -12.08 -38.19
N LEU A 836 -15.48 -12.57 -37.22
CA LEU A 836 -15.73 -12.33 -35.79
C LEU A 836 -15.42 -10.89 -35.34
N SER A 837 -14.64 -10.13 -36.14
CA SER A 837 -14.20 -8.78 -35.80
C SER A 837 -15.01 -7.64 -36.41
N THR A 838 -15.87 -7.88 -37.40
CA THR A 838 -16.50 -6.78 -38.16
C THR A 838 -18.02 -6.80 -38.22
N VAL A 839 -18.72 -7.83 -37.73
CA VAL A 839 -20.19 -7.93 -37.93
C VAL A 839 -21.00 -8.46 -36.74
N GLU A 840 -20.39 -9.03 -35.68
CA GLU A 840 -21.20 -9.52 -34.56
C GLU A 840 -21.54 -8.39 -33.56
N PRO A 841 -22.84 -8.16 -33.27
CA PRO A 841 -23.26 -7.08 -32.38
C PRO A 841 -22.68 -7.27 -30.98
N LEU A 842 -22.44 -6.16 -30.28
CA LEU A 842 -22.08 -6.19 -28.87
C LEU A 842 -23.07 -7.06 -28.09
N PRO A 843 -22.63 -7.77 -27.04
CA PRO A 843 -23.52 -8.59 -26.23
C PRO A 843 -24.66 -7.74 -25.67
N ALA A 844 -25.79 -8.42 -25.40
CA ALA A 844 -26.92 -7.82 -24.73
C ALA A 844 -26.49 -7.16 -23.39
N PRO A 845 -27.25 -6.18 -22.87
CA PRO A 845 -27.00 -5.58 -21.56
C PRO A 845 -26.84 -6.65 -20.47
N LEU A 846 -26.11 -6.31 -19.39
CA LEU A 846 -25.90 -7.22 -18.27
C LEU A 846 -27.24 -7.73 -17.72
N GLU A 847 -27.39 -9.05 -17.63
CA GLU A 847 -28.55 -9.71 -17.04
C GLU A 847 -28.18 -10.31 -15.67
N LEU A 848 -29.14 -10.32 -14.75
CA LEU A 848 -28.94 -10.97 -13.45
C LEU A 848 -28.97 -12.49 -13.61
N ASN A 849 -27.87 -13.15 -13.26
CA ASN A 849 -27.78 -14.60 -13.34
C ASN A 849 -28.81 -15.27 -12.40
N PRO A 850 -29.54 -16.31 -12.84
CA PRO A 850 -30.47 -17.05 -11.98
C PRO A 850 -29.81 -17.60 -10.70
N GLN A 851 -28.52 -17.95 -10.75
CA GLN A 851 -27.75 -18.41 -9.60
C GLN A 851 -27.59 -17.30 -8.57
N THR A 852 -27.16 -16.11 -9.00
CA THR A 852 -26.99 -14.91 -8.17
C THR A 852 -28.31 -14.48 -7.55
N TYR A 853 -29.40 -14.48 -8.32
CA TYR A 853 -30.75 -14.22 -7.80
C TYR A 853 -31.14 -15.23 -6.72
N THR A 854 -30.95 -16.52 -6.98
CA THR A 854 -31.28 -17.60 -6.03
C THR A 854 -30.45 -17.49 -4.75
N PHE A 855 -29.17 -17.17 -4.87
CA PHE A 855 -28.26 -16.93 -3.75
C PHE A 855 -28.72 -15.76 -2.89
N MET A 856 -28.95 -14.59 -3.49
CA MET A 856 -29.40 -13.40 -2.77
C MET A 856 -30.74 -13.64 -2.06
N LYS A 857 -31.69 -14.28 -2.76
CA LYS A 857 -33.00 -14.61 -2.19
C LYS A 857 -32.90 -15.61 -1.04
N ARG A 858 -32.11 -16.68 -1.20
CA ARG A 858 -31.95 -17.72 -0.18
C ARG A 858 -31.33 -17.18 1.09
N PHE A 859 -30.35 -16.28 0.97
CA PHE A 859 -29.61 -15.74 2.10
C PHE A 859 -30.01 -14.32 2.48
N GLY A 860 -31.12 -13.77 1.97
CA GLY A 860 -31.59 -12.43 2.35
C GLY A 860 -30.57 -11.30 2.09
N ILE A 861 -29.75 -11.42 1.05
CA ILE A 861 -28.73 -10.43 0.70
C ILE A 861 -29.35 -9.39 -0.22
N ALA A 862 -29.23 -8.11 0.15
CA ALA A 862 -29.69 -7.00 -0.68
C ALA A 862 -28.90 -6.94 -1.99
N ASP A 863 -29.57 -6.57 -3.09
CA ASP A 863 -28.88 -6.35 -4.36
C ASP A 863 -28.22 -4.96 -4.37
N PRO A 864 -26.88 -4.89 -4.34
CA PRO A 864 -26.14 -3.63 -4.30
C PRO A 864 -26.16 -2.86 -5.62
N PHE A 865 -26.50 -3.52 -6.73
CA PHE A 865 -26.31 -2.99 -8.07
C PHE A 865 -27.60 -2.61 -8.79
N HIS A 866 -28.75 -2.94 -8.18
CA HIS A 866 -30.10 -2.66 -8.66
C HIS A 866 -30.28 -1.19 -9.13
N SER A 867 -29.72 -0.23 -8.40
CA SER A 867 -29.85 1.20 -8.71
C SER A 867 -29.24 1.60 -10.07
N LYS A 868 -28.20 0.90 -10.52
CA LYS A 868 -27.49 1.20 -11.77
C LYS A 868 -27.86 0.27 -12.92
N TRP A 869 -28.11 -1.00 -12.66
CA TRP A 869 -28.54 -1.96 -13.68
C TRP A 869 -29.92 -2.53 -13.33
N PRO A 870 -31.02 -1.83 -13.68
CA PRO A 870 -32.39 -2.26 -13.39
C PRO A 870 -32.78 -3.61 -14.01
N ALA A 871 -31.97 -4.17 -14.91
CA ALA A 871 -32.12 -5.55 -15.37
C ALA A 871 -31.99 -6.57 -14.21
N TYR A 872 -31.33 -6.19 -13.11
CA TYR A 872 -31.38 -6.92 -11.84
C TYR A 872 -32.79 -6.94 -11.19
N LYS A 873 -33.67 -6.00 -11.55
CA LYS A 873 -35.06 -5.92 -11.05
C LYS A 873 -36.02 -6.88 -11.74
N ASN A 874 -35.74 -7.32 -12.97
CA ASN A 874 -36.71 -8.00 -13.83
C ASN A 874 -36.63 -9.54 -13.84
N ALA A 875 -35.90 -10.15 -12.89
CA ALA A 875 -35.87 -11.61 -12.72
C ALA A 875 -37.06 -12.16 -11.90
N SER A 876 -38.10 -11.36 -11.66
CA SER A 876 -39.43 -11.88 -11.37
C SER A 876 -40.44 -11.25 -12.33
N LEU A 877 -41.21 -12.10 -13.02
CA LEU A 877 -42.39 -11.74 -13.81
C LEU A 877 -42.15 -11.27 -15.25
N SER A 878 -41.49 -12.10 -16.05
CA SER A 878 -42.17 -12.51 -17.28
C SER A 878 -41.77 -13.94 -17.62
N GLY A 879 -42.77 -14.82 -17.65
CA GLY A 879 -42.75 -15.96 -18.56
C GLY A 879 -42.70 -15.44 -19.99
N ARG A 880 -41.59 -14.80 -20.39
CA ARG A 880 -41.22 -14.78 -21.78
C ARG A 880 -40.92 -16.21 -22.11
N ASN A 881 -41.96 -16.87 -22.63
CA ASN A 881 -41.81 -17.83 -23.70
C ASN A 881 -40.52 -17.46 -24.43
N VAL A 882 -39.50 -18.29 -24.25
CA VAL A 882 -38.54 -18.47 -25.32
C VAL A 882 -39.43 -18.92 -26.48
N ASN A 883 -39.86 -17.96 -27.30
CA ASN A 883 -40.24 -18.22 -28.66
C ASN A 883 -38.94 -18.72 -29.31
N VAL A 884 -38.64 -20.00 -29.03
CA VAL A 884 -38.03 -20.86 -30.02
C VAL A 884 -39.01 -20.72 -31.17
N SER A 885 -38.66 -19.87 -32.13
CA SER A 885 -39.39 -19.77 -33.38
C SER A 885 -39.75 -21.20 -33.79
N ARG A 886 -41.04 -21.43 -34.03
CA ARG A 886 -41.64 -22.62 -34.65
C ARG A 886 -40.95 -23.04 -35.98
N HIS A 887 -39.85 -22.39 -36.34
CA HIS A 887 -38.98 -22.63 -37.48
C HIS A 887 -37.76 -23.54 -37.17
N LEU A 888 -37.39 -23.77 -35.89
CA LEU A 888 -36.31 -24.72 -35.55
C LEU A 888 -36.81 -26.08 -35.01
N MET A 889 -38.06 -26.15 -34.55
CA MET A 889 -38.70 -27.41 -34.11
C MET A 889 -39.38 -28.18 -35.26
N SER A 890 -39.56 -27.59 -36.45
CA SER A 890 -40.09 -28.30 -37.63
C SER A 890 -39.02 -28.92 -38.53
N THR A 891 -37.74 -28.67 -38.27
CA THR A 891 -36.61 -29.15 -39.09
C THR A 891 -35.74 -30.21 -38.42
N LEU A 892 -36.00 -30.57 -37.15
CA LEU A 892 -35.30 -31.67 -36.45
C LEU A 892 -36.23 -32.81 -36.01
N ALA A 893 -37.54 -32.72 -36.27
CA ALA A 893 -38.49 -33.80 -36.00
C ALA A 893 -38.73 -34.75 -37.20
N THR A 894 -38.06 -34.55 -38.34
CA THR A 894 -38.30 -35.33 -39.59
C THR A 894 -37.09 -36.05 -40.16
N SER A 895 -35.92 -36.03 -39.51
CA SER A 895 -34.71 -36.73 -40.00
C SER A 895 -34.16 -37.85 -39.10
N SER A 896 -34.72 -38.11 -37.91
CA SER A 896 -34.21 -39.18 -37.02
C SER A 896 -35.21 -40.28 -36.63
N ILE A 897 -36.43 -40.31 -37.21
CA ILE A 897 -37.39 -41.42 -37.02
C ILE A 897 -37.41 -42.40 -38.23
N ARG A 898 -36.56 -42.21 -39.26
CA ARG A 898 -36.48 -43.12 -40.42
C ARG A 898 -35.15 -43.85 -40.62
N LEU A 899 -34.28 -43.91 -39.61
CA LEU A 899 -33.04 -44.71 -39.68
C LEU A 899 -32.88 -45.78 -38.57
N LEU A 900 -33.93 -46.04 -37.77
CA LEU A 900 -33.95 -47.11 -36.75
C LEU A 900 -35.09 -48.12 -36.94
N ALA A 901 -35.79 -48.07 -38.08
CA ALA A 901 -36.65 -49.14 -38.55
C ALA A 901 -36.21 -49.52 -39.97
N ARG A 902 -35.46 -50.62 -40.07
CA ARG A 902 -34.95 -51.27 -41.30
C ARG A 902 -33.75 -50.59 -41.99
N ARG A 903 -32.55 -50.78 -41.45
CA ARG A 903 -31.37 -51.32 -42.17
C ARG A 903 -30.20 -51.51 -41.23
#